data_AF-A0A4Q4VS99-F1
#
_entry.id   AF-A0A4Q4VS99-F1
#
_cell.length_a   1.000
_cell.length_b   1.000
_cell.length_c   1.000
_cell.angle_alpha   90.00
_cell.angle_beta   90.00
_cell.angle_gamma   90.00
#
_symmetry.space_group_name_H-M   'P 1'
#
loop_
_entity.id
_entity.type
_entity.pdbx_description
1 polymer ?
#
loop_
_entity_poly.entity_id
_entity_poly.type
_entity_poly.pdbx_seq_one_letter_code
_entity_poly.pdbx_strand_id
1 'polypeptide(L)'
;MTDITPIFNGILKSHEAPPLSNRSFSVDNLDDFLQEAYKISYLSTAQPRRHLIRSAHNGQRSRPLSDREREEIDAQMKQMLRTLNGSIRNMADAEQVRHETALTLINKKYGRGLNLARAWAAGGGPSSKSAEHVAAEESETTISTHRESILWFLRQRLQECVEAQQNMMEIRITREMEKSRSVLAKAQGPDIASLRSTYESSSLADYKATASSQAVSQEAAPSYDPAEGLTQEQVQMFEQDNKEMLKHYESTLDQVRTVQKSLIEISELQTQLVDNLATQSAHIDSLVADSMHTTENVGGGNKQLKKATQKPSPAKYTFFATRVPRRHPSILARPCSFACKLHGLTQHRASVSRVKSLAKQMSPPSATSFTTDVVPQAPEDPLFGLMRAYKADQDPNKVDLGIGAYRDDNAKPWVLPVVKKADEILRNDPELNHEYAPIAGIPSFTSKAAELILGGADSPAIKEKRVTSIQTISGTGAVHLGALFLSRFYPGTRKVYLSNPTWANHNQIFTNVGIPITQYPYFSKETKGLDFEGMKSALLGAPDRSIILLHACAHNPTGVDPTLAQWKEIAAIMRQKRHFPFFDTAYQGFASGDLSKDNAAVRYFVEQGFELVVAQSFAKNFGLYGERAGCFHVVTSPAPDAENTITRIASQLAILQRSEISNPPLYGARIASTVMNDASLFAEWEDNLRTMSGRIISMRKTLRSKLEELGTPGTWNHITDQIGMFSFTGLTEAQVLKIREDAHIYMTKNGRISMAGLNTKNVDYVAKAIDKVVREVQ
;
A
#
# COMPACT_ATOMS: atom_id res chain seq x y z
N MET A 1 4.93 -37.58 20.28
CA MET A 1 5.34 -36.59 21.30
C MET A 1 6.02 -37.33 22.43
N THR A 2 7.18 -36.86 22.86
CA THR A 2 7.93 -37.43 23.98
C THR A 2 7.24 -37.05 25.29
N ASP A 3 6.99 -38.02 26.17
CA ASP A 3 6.36 -37.76 27.47
C ASP A 3 7.32 -36.97 28.37
N ILE A 4 7.03 -35.69 28.57
CA ILE A 4 7.83 -34.76 29.39
C ILE A 4 7.43 -34.79 30.87
N THR A 5 6.41 -35.57 31.24
CA THR A 5 5.92 -35.71 32.62
C THR A 5 7.03 -36.05 33.63
N PRO A 6 8.02 -36.91 33.32
CA PRO A 6 9.11 -37.20 34.25
C PRO A 6 10.01 -35.98 34.52
N ILE A 7 10.29 -35.20 33.48
CA ILE A 7 11.13 -34.00 33.57
C ILE A 7 10.40 -32.91 34.36
N PHE A 8 9.12 -32.70 34.06
CA PHE A 8 8.31 -31.71 34.73
C PHE A 8 8.08 -32.05 36.21
N ASN A 9 7.82 -33.32 36.54
CA ASN A 9 7.73 -33.77 37.93
C ASN A 9 9.06 -33.62 38.69
N GLY A 10 10.21 -33.71 38.00
CA GLY A 10 11.52 -33.40 38.57
C GLY A 10 11.64 -31.92 39.00
N ILE A 11 11.15 -31.01 38.16
CA ILE A 11 11.13 -29.56 38.42
C ILE A 11 10.12 -29.20 39.52
N LEU A 12 8.93 -29.80 39.51
CA LEU A 12 7.94 -29.58 40.57
C LEU A 12 8.50 -29.99 41.94
N LYS A 13 9.24 -31.11 41.99
CA LYS A 13 9.91 -31.57 43.21
C LYS A 13 10.98 -30.58 43.71
N SER A 14 11.71 -29.91 42.83
CA SER A 14 12.68 -28.88 43.24
C SER A 14 12.04 -27.59 43.77
N HIS A 15 10.75 -27.38 43.51
CA HIS A 15 9.96 -26.25 43.99
C HIS A 15 8.94 -26.64 45.08
N GLU A 16 9.11 -27.79 45.72
CA GLU A 16 8.21 -28.33 46.77
C GLU A 16 6.73 -28.47 46.32
N ALA A 17 6.49 -28.56 45.01
CA ALA A 17 5.16 -28.74 44.44
C ALA A 17 4.84 -30.25 44.25
N PRO A 18 3.57 -30.66 44.43
CA PRO A 18 3.17 -32.06 44.31
C PRO A 18 3.35 -32.57 42.86
N PRO A 19 3.79 -33.83 42.66
CA PRO A 19 3.98 -34.40 41.33
C PRO A 19 2.63 -34.66 40.65
N LEU A 20 2.59 -34.46 39.33
CA LEU A 20 1.43 -34.78 38.50
C LEU A 20 1.22 -36.29 38.46
N SER A 21 0.00 -36.74 38.75
CA SER A 21 -0.42 -38.13 38.59
C SER A 21 -0.66 -38.45 37.10
N ASN A 22 -0.26 -39.65 36.66
CA ASN A 22 -0.51 -40.13 35.30
C ASN A 22 -2.03 -40.22 35.06
N ARG A 23 -2.60 -39.22 34.38
CA ARG A 23 -3.96 -39.30 33.84
C ARG A 23 -3.91 -40.04 32.51
N SER A 24 -4.73 -41.09 32.36
CA SER A 24 -4.92 -41.72 31.05
C SER A 24 -5.60 -40.72 30.11
N PHE A 25 -4.92 -40.28 29.06
CA PHE A 25 -5.45 -39.36 28.05
C PHE A 25 -6.49 -40.09 27.20
N SER A 26 -7.77 -39.69 27.28
CA SER A 26 -8.84 -40.12 26.38
C SER A 26 -9.44 -38.90 25.71
N VAL A 27 -9.58 -38.93 24.38
CA VAL A 27 -10.15 -37.83 23.60
C VAL A 27 -11.60 -37.55 23.99
N ASP A 28 -12.35 -38.60 24.37
CA ASP A 28 -13.75 -38.50 24.78
C ASP A 28 -13.96 -37.70 26.09
N ASN A 29 -12.89 -37.50 26.86
CA ASN A 29 -12.91 -36.76 28.12
C ASN A 29 -12.40 -35.31 27.98
N LEU A 30 -12.07 -34.87 26.76
CA LEU A 30 -11.64 -33.50 26.47
C LEU A 30 -12.86 -32.57 26.30
N ASP A 31 -12.64 -31.26 26.45
CA ASP A 31 -13.68 -30.28 26.12
C ASP A 31 -13.94 -30.24 24.60
N ASP A 32 -15.13 -29.77 24.20
CA ASP A 32 -15.55 -29.76 22.80
C ASP A 32 -14.57 -29.03 21.86
N PHE A 33 -13.87 -28.01 22.37
CA PHE A 33 -12.89 -27.25 21.60
C PHE A 33 -11.68 -28.12 21.30
N LEU A 34 -11.14 -28.79 22.31
CA LEU A 34 -9.98 -29.68 22.18
C LEU A 34 -10.33 -30.94 21.38
N GLN A 35 -11.56 -31.45 21.47
CA GLN A 35 -12.03 -32.55 20.62
C GLN A 35 -12.05 -32.15 19.14
N GLU A 36 -12.61 -30.99 18.80
CA GLU A 36 -12.67 -30.51 17.42
C GLU A 36 -11.27 -30.14 16.89
N ALA A 37 -10.42 -29.50 17.72
CA ALA A 37 -9.03 -29.24 17.40
C ALA A 37 -8.23 -30.52 17.12
N TYR A 38 -8.45 -31.56 17.93
CA TYR A 38 -7.80 -32.86 17.73
C TYR A 38 -8.27 -33.54 16.43
N LYS A 39 -9.56 -33.45 16.11
CA LYS A 39 -10.13 -33.97 14.86
C LYS A 39 -9.57 -33.28 13.62
N ILE A 40 -9.44 -31.95 13.66
CA ILE A 40 -8.83 -31.14 12.58
C ILE A 40 -7.33 -31.47 12.45
N SER A 41 -6.62 -31.58 13.58
CA SER A 41 -5.21 -31.99 13.61
C SER A 41 -5.01 -33.40 13.03
N TYR A 42 -5.86 -34.35 13.39
CA TYR A 42 -5.81 -35.71 12.85
C TYR A 42 -6.05 -35.74 11.33
N LEU A 43 -6.99 -34.95 10.83
CA LEU A 43 -7.27 -34.86 9.39
C LEU A 43 -6.14 -34.17 8.60
N SER A 44 -5.45 -33.20 9.20
CA SER A 44 -4.29 -32.49 8.59
C SER A 44 -2.96 -33.24 8.73
N THR A 45 -2.88 -34.25 9.60
CA THR A 45 -1.68 -35.07 9.84
C THR A 45 -1.83 -36.53 9.45
N ALA A 46 -3.03 -36.94 9.02
CA ALA A 46 -3.29 -38.27 8.49
C ALA A 46 -2.30 -38.53 7.35
N GLN A 47 -1.36 -39.45 7.56
CA GLN A 47 -0.51 -39.90 6.46
C GLN A 47 -1.42 -40.39 5.34
N PRO A 48 -1.08 -40.11 4.06
CA PRO A 48 -1.84 -40.65 2.96
C PRO A 48 -1.93 -42.14 3.20
N ARG A 49 -3.15 -42.67 3.35
CA ARG A 49 -3.35 -44.12 3.32
C ARG A 49 -2.69 -44.55 2.02
N ARG A 50 -1.51 -45.18 2.11
CA ARG A 50 -1.09 -46.08 1.06
C ARG A 50 -2.31 -46.95 0.88
N HIS A 51 -2.93 -46.88 -0.29
CA HIS A 51 -3.87 -47.88 -0.71
C HIS A 51 -3.08 -49.19 -0.79
N LEU A 52 -2.84 -49.80 0.36
CA LEU A 52 -2.97 -51.23 0.52
C LEU A 52 -4.46 -51.47 0.28
N ILE A 53 -4.82 -51.49 -1.00
CA ILE A 53 -5.77 -52.47 -1.46
C ILE A 53 -5.18 -53.77 -0.93
N ARG A 54 -5.72 -54.26 0.18
CA ARG A 54 -5.65 -55.68 0.51
C ARG A 54 -6.33 -56.34 -0.68
N SER A 55 -5.55 -56.60 -1.71
CA SER A 55 -5.88 -57.59 -2.72
C SER A 55 -5.85 -58.90 -1.95
N ALA A 56 -7.01 -59.26 -1.42
CA ALA A 56 -7.28 -60.65 -1.17
C ALA A 56 -7.18 -61.33 -2.53
N HIS A 57 -6.09 -62.08 -2.70
CA HIS A 57 -5.74 -62.94 -3.81
C HIS A 57 -5.16 -62.31 -5.09
N ASN A 58 -4.01 -62.88 -5.47
CA ASN A 58 -3.30 -62.82 -6.74
C ASN A 58 -2.56 -61.52 -7.11
N GLY A 59 -1.26 -61.48 -6.76
CA GLY A 59 -0.17 -61.39 -7.75
C GLY A 59 -0.13 -60.25 -8.79
N GLN A 60 -0.85 -59.15 -8.64
CA GLN A 60 -0.81 -58.04 -9.61
C GLN A 60 0.13 -56.90 -9.18
N ARG A 61 1.07 -56.55 -10.09
CA ARG A 61 1.92 -55.35 -10.03
C ARG A 61 1.06 -54.10 -9.81
N SER A 62 1.54 -53.16 -8.99
CA SER A 62 0.87 -51.88 -8.74
C SER A 62 0.60 -51.13 -10.04
N ARG A 63 -0.67 -50.94 -10.42
CA ARG A 63 -1.03 -50.10 -11.57
C ARG A 63 -0.82 -48.61 -11.22
N PRO A 64 -0.29 -47.79 -12.15
CA PRO A 64 -0.32 -46.34 -11.98
C PRO A 64 -1.77 -45.84 -12.03
N LEU A 65 -2.09 -44.79 -11.26
CA LEU A 65 -3.40 -44.13 -11.27
C LEU A 65 -3.68 -43.56 -12.67
N SER A 66 -4.91 -43.68 -13.16
CA SER A 66 -5.38 -42.98 -14.36
C SER A 66 -5.54 -41.48 -14.11
N ASP A 67 -5.55 -40.67 -15.18
CA ASP A 67 -5.64 -39.21 -15.06
C ASP A 67 -6.96 -38.78 -14.41
N ARG A 68 -8.06 -39.48 -14.71
CA ARG A 68 -9.35 -39.30 -14.04
C ARG A 68 -9.30 -39.60 -12.54
N GLU A 69 -8.63 -40.68 -12.12
CA GLU A 69 -8.46 -40.99 -10.69
C GLU A 69 -7.61 -39.94 -9.97
N ARG A 70 -6.62 -39.36 -10.66
CA ARG A 70 -5.77 -38.30 -10.12
C ARG A 70 -6.53 -36.97 -9.97
N GLU A 71 -7.35 -36.61 -10.95
CA GLU A 71 -8.23 -35.43 -10.89
C GLU A 71 -9.26 -35.55 -9.77
N GLU A 72 -9.84 -36.74 -9.59
CA GLU A 72 -10.78 -37.02 -8.52
C GLU A 72 -10.14 -36.86 -7.13
N ILE A 73 -8.89 -37.34 -6.96
CA ILE A 73 -8.11 -37.14 -5.73
C ILE A 73 -7.86 -35.65 -5.47
N ASP A 74 -7.48 -34.88 -6.50
CA ASP A 74 -7.22 -33.45 -6.35
C ASP A 74 -8.50 -32.67 -6.00
N ALA A 75 -9.64 -33.04 -6.59
CA ALA A 75 -10.94 -32.45 -6.27
C ALA A 75 -11.37 -32.77 -4.84
N GLN A 76 -11.21 -34.03 -4.39
CA GLN A 76 -11.48 -34.43 -3.01
C GLN A 76 -10.58 -33.70 -2.01
N MET A 77 -9.29 -33.55 -2.33
CA MET A 77 -8.33 -32.84 -1.48
C MET A 77 -8.66 -31.34 -1.39
N LYS A 78 -9.00 -30.69 -2.51
CA LYS A 78 -9.47 -29.28 -2.50
C LYS A 78 -10.72 -29.10 -1.65
N GLN A 79 -11.67 -30.03 -1.74
CA GLN A 79 -12.88 -29.99 -0.92
C GLN A 79 -12.54 -30.14 0.58
N MET A 80 -11.65 -31.07 0.91
CA MET A 80 -11.21 -31.31 2.29
C MET A 80 -10.50 -30.08 2.88
N LEU A 81 -9.60 -29.42 2.14
CA LEU A 81 -8.91 -28.21 2.60
C LEU A 81 -9.89 -27.04 2.83
N ARG A 82 -10.90 -26.90 1.97
CA ARG A 82 -11.98 -25.91 2.18
C ARG A 82 -12.79 -26.22 3.44
N THR A 83 -13.13 -27.48 3.67
CA THR A 83 -13.83 -27.92 4.89
C THR A 83 -12.98 -27.65 6.14
N LEU A 84 -11.68 -28.00 6.12
CA LEU A 84 -10.77 -27.76 7.25
C LEU A 84 -10.64 -26.26 7.56
N ASN A 85 -10.51 -25.42 6.54
CA ASN A 85 -10.49 -23.97 6.71
C ASN A 85 -11.80 -23.45 7.33
N GLY A 86 -12.95 -23.95 6.86
CA GLY A 86 -14.25 -23.63 7.45
C GLY A 86 -14.37 -24.06 8.91
N SER A 87 -13.91 -25.26 9.25
CA SER A 87 -13.91 -25.77 10.63
C SER A 87 -13.02 -24.95 11.56
N ILE A 88 -11.82 -24.56 11.12
CA ILE A 88 -10.92 -23.69 11.90
C ILE A 88 -11.55 -22.32 12.15
N ARG A 89 -12.27 -21.76 11.16
CA ARG A 89 -13.01 -20.49 11.32
C ARG A 89 -14.13 -20.61 12.33
N ASN A 90 -15.01 -21.59 12.16
CA ASN A 90 -16.14 -21.80 13.07
C ASN A 90 -15.67 -22.02 14.50
N MET A 91 -14.54 -22.73 14.69
CA MET A 91 -13.94 -22.95 16.00
C MET A 91 -13.33 -21.66 16.58
N ALA A 92 -12.70 -20.82 15.76
CA ALA A 92 -12.19 -19.51 16.20
C ALA A 92 -13.35 -18.58 16.63
N ASP A 93 -14.41 -18.50 15.83
CA ASP A 93 -15.58 -17.66 16.11
C ASP A 93 -16.30 -18.15 17.38
N ALA A 94 -16.45 -19.48 17.54
CA ALA A 94 -17.06 -20.06 18.73
C ALA A 94 -16.23 -19.79 20.00
N GLU A 95 -14.89 -19.82 19.90
CA GLU A 95 -14.02 -19.54 21.04
C GLU A 95 -14.06 -18.07 21.45
N GLN A 96 -14.12 -17.16 20.47
CA GLN A 96 -14.29 -15.74 20.75
C GLN A 96 -15.58 -15.48 21.57
N VAL A 97 -16.70 -16.04 21.14
CA VAL A 97 -17.98 -15.91 21.84
C VAL A 97 -17.92 -16.54 23.24
N ARG A 98 -17.22 -17.67 23.40
CA ARG A 98 -17.01 -18.34 24.70
C ARG A 98 -16.22 -17.44 25.66
N HIS A 99 -15.10 -16.87 25.19
CA HIS A 99 -14.24 -16.00 25.99
C HIS A 99 -14.99 -14.74 26.47
N GLU A 100 -15.69 -14.04 25.56
CA GLU A 100 -16.48 -12.85 25.89
C GLU A 100 -17.60 -13.18 26.89
N THR A 101 -18.26 -14.34 26.74
CA THR A 101 -19.30 -14.80 27.65
C THR A 101 -18.72 -15.15 29.02
N ALA A 102 -17.56 -15.81 29.07
CA ALA A 102 -16.88 -16.19 30.31
C ALA A 102 -16.45 -14.97 31.13
N LEU A 103 -15.81 -13.97 30.50
CA LEU A 103 -15.45 -12.71 31.15
C LEU A 103 -16.67 -11.96 31.67
N THR A 104 -17.76 -11.94 30.91
CA THR A 104 -19.03 -11.32 31.33
C THR A 104 -19.63 -12.03 32.55
N LEU A 105 -19.58 -13.37 32.58
CA LEU A 105 -20.07 -14.16 33.71
C LEU A 105 -19.18 -14.01 34.95
N ILE A 106 -17.85 -13.96 34.80
CA ILE A 106 -16.90 -13.70 35.89
C ILE A 106 -17.18 -12.31 36.49
N ASN A 107 -17.27 -11.29 35.66
CA ASN A 107 -17.60 -9.93 36.10
C ASN A 107 -18.96 -9.86 36.81
N LYS A 108 -19.97 -10.58 36.33
CA LYS A 108 -21.29 -10.65 36.96
C LYS A 108 -21.29 -11.43 38.28
N LYS A 109 -20.51 -12.50 38.39
CA LYS A 109 -20.41 -13.39 39.56
C LYS A 109 -19.65 -12.74 40.71
N TYR A 110 -18.54 -12.06 40.41
CA TYR A 110 -17.69 -11.42 41.43
C TYR A 110 -17.99 -9.93 41.62
N GLY A 111 -18.72 -9.29 40.70
CA GLY A 111 -19.15 -7.88 40.79
C GLY A 111 -20.42 -7.61 41.60
N ARG A 112 -21.21 -8.63 42.00
CA ARG A 112 -22.41 -8.46 42.85
C ARG A 112 -22.11 -8.73 44.34
N GLY A 113 -21.99 -7.66 45.11
CA GLY A 113 -22.64 -7.46 46.42
C GLY A 113 -22.32 -8.33 47.65
N LEU A 114 -21.74 -9.53 47.53
CA LEU A 114 -21.49 -10.41 48.71
C LEU A 114 -20.01 -10.61 49.08
N ASN A 115 -19.06 -10.26 48.20
CA ASN A 115 -17.63 -10.46 48.46
C ASN A 115 -16.97 -9.30 49.23
N LEU A 116 -17.67 -8.17 49.41
CA LEU A 116 -17.15 -7.02 50.17
C LEU A 116 -17.06 -7.30 51.68
N ALA A 117 -17.97 -8.11 52.22
CA ALA A 117 -17.97 -8.49 53.63
C ALA A 117 -16.82 -9.45 53.98
N ARG A 118 -16.38 -10.28 53.04
CA ARG A 118 -15.28 -11.24 53.22
C ARG A 118 -13.91 -10.56 53.15
N ALA A 119 -13.76 -9.56 52.28
CA ALA A 119 -12.53 -8.76 52.16
C ALA A 119 -12.30 -7.85 53.37
N TRP A 120 -13.36 -7.35 54.02
CA TRP A 120 -13.26 -6.54 55.24
C TRP A 120 -12.77 -7.33 56.46
N ALA A 121 -13.07 -8.64 56.53
CA ALA A 121 -12.59 -9.51 57.61
C ALA A 121 -11.11 -9.92 57.47
N ALA A 122 -10.52 -9.79 56.28
CA ALA A 122 -9.14 -10.20 55.98
C ALA A 122 -8.13 -9.03 55.89
N GLY A 123 -8.56 -7.78 56.15
CA GLY A 123 -7.64 -6.63 56.29
C GLY A 123 -7.03 -6.06 55.00
N GLY A 124 -7.61 -6.32 53.82
CA GLY A 124 -7.13 -5.78 52.53
C GLY A 124 -7.82 -4.48 52.10
N GLY A 125 -7.05 -3.50 51.61
CA GLY A 125 -7.52 -2.17 51.18
C GLY A 125 -8.33 -2.12 49.87
N PRO A 126 -8.97 -0.97 49.54
CA PRO A 126 -10.00 -0.87 48.50
C PRO A 126 -9.39 -0.65 47.10
N SER A 127 -8.87 -1.73 46.51
CA SER A 127 -8.77 -1.94 45.05
C SER A 127 -8.33 -3.38 44.68
N SER A 128 -8.14 -4.29 45.64
CA SER A 128 -7.87 -5.66 45.26
C SER A 128 -9.17 -6.31 44.80
N LYS A 129 -9.25 -6.65 43.50
CA LYS A 129 -10.06 -7.80 43.05
C LYS A 129 -9.77 -8.93 44.06
N SER A 130 -10.80 -9.61 44.57
CA SER A 130 -10.54 -10.68 45.54
C SER A 130 -9.55 -11.68 44.92
N ALA A 131 -8.70 -12.32 45.72
CA ALA A 131 -7.74 -13.30 45.19
C ALA A 131 -8.44 -14.37 44.32
N GLU A 132 -9.68 -14.73 44.68
CA GLU A 132 -10.55 -15.61 43.88
C GLU A 132 -11.01 -15.01 42.54
N HIS A 133 -11.24 -13.69 42.47
CA HIS A 133 -11.61 -13.00 41.22
C HIS A 133 -10.42 -12.86 40.29
N VAL A 134 -9.25 -12.46 40.83
CA VAL A 134 -7.99 -12.39 40.06
C VAL A 134 -7.62 -13.77 39.54
N ALA A 135 -7.64 -14.80 40.38
CA ALA A 135 -7.32 -16.16 39.97
C ALA A 135 -8.30 -16.71 38.91
N ALA A 136 -9.59 -16.34 38.97
CA ALA A 136 -10.58 -16.75 37.97
C ALA A 136 -10.35 -16.08 36.61
N GLU A 137 -10.00 -14.79 36.60
CA GLU A 137 -9.70 -14.03 35.39
C GLU A 137 -8.35 -14.43 34.77
N GLU A 138 -7.33 -14.67 35.60
CA GLU A 138 -6.03 -15.19 35.18
C GLU A 138 -6.15 -16.62 34.61
N SER A 139 -6.97 -17.46 35.24
CA SER A 139 -7.26 -18.81 34.72
C SER A 139 -7.95 -18.75 33.36
N GLU A 140 -8.93 -17.85 33.18
CA GLU A 140 -9.64 -17.69 31.91
C GLU A 140 -8.73 -17.13 30.81
N THR A 141 -7.91 -16.14 31.14
CA THR A 141 -6.91 -15.57 30.22
C THR A 141 -5.90 -16.63 29.78
N THR A 142 -5.42 -17.45 30.72
CA THR A 142 -4.48 -18.54 30.41
C THR A 142 -5.09 -19.58 29.46
N ILE A 143 -6.37 -19.93 29.66
CA ILE A 143 -7.11 -20.84 28.78
C ILE A 143 -7.27 -20.21 27.38
N SER A 144 -7.64 -18.93 27.30
CA SER A 144 -7.80 -18.22 26.02
C SER A 144 -6.49 -18.22 25.22
N THR A 145 -5.38 -17.81 25.84
CA THR A 145 -4.06 -17.78 25.18
C THR A 145 -3.62 -19.18 24.71
N HIS A 146 -3.91 -20.22 25.49
CA HIS A 146 -3.62 -21.59 25.09
C HIS A 146 -4.44 -22.01 23.86
N ARG A 147 -5.73 -21.69 23.83
CA ARG A 147 -6.63 -22.02 22.71
C ARG A 147 -6.31 -21.22 21.44
N GLU A 148 -5.93 -19.96 21.58
CA GLU A 148 -5.40 -19.14 20.48
C GLU A 148 -4.12 -19.74 19.89
N SER A 149 -3.22 -20.23 20.73
CA SER A 149 -2.00 -20.92 20.29
C SER A 149 -2.31 -22.21 19.50
N ILE A 150 -3.36 -22.95 19.90
CA ILE A 150 -3.85 -24.12 19.17
C ILE A 150 -4.42 -23.73 17.82
N LEU A 151 -5.24 -22.67 17.75
CA LEU A 151 -5.79 -22.16 16.49
C LEU A 151 -4.69 -21.71 15.53
N TRP A 152 -3.68 -21.01 16.02
CA TRP A 152 -2.51 -20.62 15.26
C TRP A 152 -1.78 -21.84 14.69
N PHE A 153 -1.52 -22.85 15.52
CA PHE A 153 -0.87 -24.08 15.09
C PHE A 153 -1.68 -24.81 14.00
N LEU A 154 -3.00 -24.93 14.15
CA LEU A 154 -3.86 -25.57 13.15
C LEU A 154 -3.86 -24.81 11.82
N ARG A 155 -3.82 -23.48 11.83
CA ARG A 155 -3.69 -22.64 10.62
C ARG A 155 -2.36 -22.90 9.92
N GLN A 156 -1.26 -22.95 10.68
CA GLN A 156 0.06 -23.27 10.13
C GLN A 156 0.09 -24.67 9.50
N ARG A 157 -0.49 -25.68 10.16
CA ARG A 157 -0.59 -27.04 9.60
C ARG A 157 -1.43 -27.09 8.33
N LEU A 158 -2.54 -26.34 8.26
CA LEU A 158 -3.34 -26.24 7.05
C LEU A 158 -2.56 -25.62 5.90
N GLN A 159 -1.78 -24.57 6.18
CA GLN A 159 -0.91 -23.93 5.19
C GLN A 159 0.11 -24.91 4.60
N GLU A 160 0.81 -25.67 5.45
CA GLU A 160 1.75 -26.69 4.97
C GLU A 160 1.07 -27.76 4.07
N CYS A 161 -0.17 -28.14 4.39
CA CYS A 161 -0.93 -29.09 3.56
C CYS A 161 -1.30 -28.50 2.19
N VAL A 162 -1.66 -27.21 2.15
CA VAL A 162 -1.97 -26.48 0.91
C VAL A 162 -0.72 -26.38 0.03
N GLU A 163 0.43 -26.04 0.60
CA GLU A 163 1.72 -25.95 -0.10
C GLU A 163 2.17 -27.32 -0.64
N ALA A 164 2.00 -28.39 0.15
CA ALA A 164 2.30 -29.74 -0.29
C ALA A 164 1.42 -30.19 -1.47
N GLN A 165 0.11 -29.91 -1.44
CA GLN A 165 -0.78 -30.16 -2.59
C GLN A 165 -0.32 -29.39 -3.83
N GLN A 166 0.00 -28.10 -3.69
CA GLN A 166 0.44 -27.27 -4.80
C GLN A 166 1.63 -27.89 -5.51
N ASN A 167 2.67 -28.22 -4.75
CA ASN A 167 3.89 -28.79 -5.29
C ASN A 167 3.61 -30.09 -6.07
N MET A 168 2.72 -30.94 -5.56
CA MET A 168 2.32 -32.17 -6.24
C MET A 168 1.55 -31.91 -7.55
N MET A 169 0.66 -30.92 -7.58
CA MET A 169 -0.14 -30.57 -8.77
C MET A 169 0.72 -29.88 -9.83
N GLU A 170 1.61 -28.99 -9.41
CA GLU A 170 2.54 -28.25 -10.27
C GLU A 170 3.54 -29.20 -10.95
N ILE A 171 4.16 -30.11 -10.19
CA ILE A 171 5.05 -31.14 -10.75
C ILE A 171 4.28 -32.01 -11.77
N ARG A 172 3.01 -32.34 -11.51
CA ARG A 172 2.22 -33.18 -12.41
C ARG A 172 1.91 -32.48 -13.73
N ILE A 173 1.38 -31.26 -13.68
CA ILE A 173 1.03 -30.51 -14.89
C ILE A 173 2.28 -30.15 -15.69
N THR A 174 3.39 -29.81 -15.01
CA THR A 174 4.67 -29.57 -15.67
C THR A 174 5.14 -30.80 -16.45
N ARG A 175 5.06 -32.00 -15.86
CA ARG A 175 5.41 -33.26 -16.53
C ARG A 175 4.48 -33.59 -17.70
N GLU A 176 3.20 -33.26 -17.63
CA GLU A 176 2.28 -33.42 -18.78
C GLU A 176 2.55 -32.43 -19.91
N MET A 177 2.91 -31.19 -19.57
CA MET A 177 3.36 -30.19 -20.54
C MET A 177 4.66 -30.63 -21.22
N GLU A 178 5.62 -31.16 -20.47
CA GLU A 178 6.87 -31.71 -21.01
C GLU A 178 6.62 -32.92 -21.91
N LYS A 179 5.72 -33.82 -21.53
CA LYS A 179 5.33 -34.97 -22.35
C LYS A 179 4.66 -34.52 -23.65
N SER A 180 3.76 -33.53 -23.60
CA SER A 180 3.09 -32.96 -24.77
C SER A 180 4.07 -32.25 -25.70
N ARG A 181 5.05 -31.53 -25.14
CA ARG A 181 6.18 -30.93 -25.89
C ARG A 181 7.10 -32.00 -26.52
N SER A 182 7.37 -33.10 -25.81
CA SER A 182 8.19 -34.20 -26.32
C SER A 182 7.51 -34.97 -27.46
N VAL A 183 6.19 -35.13 -27.40
CA VAL A 183 5.39 -35.67 -28.52
C VAL A 183 5.49 -34.74 -29.75
N LEU A 184 5.49 -33.43 -29.54
CA LEU A 184 5.71 -32.43 -30.61
C LEU A 184 7.11 -32.56 -31.24
N ALA A 185 8.14 -32.75 -30.42
CA ALA A 185 9.52 -32.94 -30.89
C ALA A 185 9.74 -34.28 -31.62
N LYS A 186 8.94 -35.31 -31.31
CA LYS A 186 8.97 -36.59 -32.03
C LYS A 186 8.14 -36.59 -33.31
N ALA A 187 7.10 -35.76 -33.41
CA ALA A 187 6.30 -35.57 -34.61
C ALA A 187 7.00 -34.71 -35.67
N GLN A 188 7.94 -33.85 -35.24
CA GLN A 188 8.88 -33.16 -36.13
C GLN A 188 10.03 -34.11 -36.45
N GLY A 189 9.97 -34.81 -37.59
CA GLY A 189 10.99 -35.77 -38.01
C GLY A 189 12.42 -35.21 -38.07
N PRO A 190 13.44 -36.07 -38.29
CA PRO A 190 14.86 -35.76 -38.06
C PRO A 190 15.43 -34.59 -38.87
N ASP A 191 14.77 -34.16 -39.94
CA ASP A 191 15.35 -33.24 -40.94
C ASP A 191 15.23 -31.75 -40.63
N ILE A 192 14.54 -31.34 -39.55
CA ILE A 192 14.41 -29.90 -39.20
C ILE A 192 15.26 -29.51 -37.97
N ALA A 193 15.69 -30.47 -37.16
CA ALA A 193 16.59 -30.21 -36.03
C ALA A 193 18.03 -29.89 -36.45
N SER A 194 18.46 -30.34 -37.65
CA SER A 194 19.83 -30.15 -38.17
C SER A 194 20.16 -28.72 -38.61
N LEU A 195 19.17 -27.83 -38.78
CA LEU A 195 19.41 -26.45 -39.23
C LEU A 195 19.58 -25.44 -38.08
N ARG A 196 19.41 -25.87 -36.83
CA ARG A 196 19.46 -24.98 -35.66
C ARG A 196 20.75 -25.09 -34.85
N SER A 197 21.65 -26.04 -35.14
CA SER A 197 22.87 -26.28 -34.35
C SER A 197 24.16 -25.67 -34.91
N THR A 198 24.11 -24.84 -35.95
CA THR A 198 25.34 -24.30 -36.59
C THR A 198 25.78 -22.93 -36.06
N TYR A 199 25.15 -22.41 -35.00
CA TYR A 199 25.50 -21.10 -34.44
C TYR A 199 25.57 -21.08 -32.91
N GLU A 200 26.09 -22.13 -32.27
CA GLU A 200 26.43 -22.07 -30.83
C GLU A 200 27.28 -23.28 -30.43
N SER A 201 28.56 -23.31 -30.82
CA SER A 201 29.57 -24.10 -30.11
C SER A 201 30.98 -23.63 -30.44
N SER A 202 31.41 -22.55 -29.81
CA SER A 202 32.82 -22.28 -29.56
C SER A 202 33.00 -22.03 -28.07
N SER A 203 33.23 -23.10 -27.30
CA SER A 203 34.24 -23.20 -26.25
C SER A 203 33.90 -24.30 -25.24
N LEU A 204 34.96 -24.96 -24.79
CA LEU A 204 35.09 -25.84 -23.63
C LEU A 204 34.63 -27.30 -23.79
N ALA A 205 35.51 -28.06 -24.44
CA ALA A 205 35.70 -29.47 -24.14
C ALA A 205 36.65 -29.61 -22.94
N ASP A 206 36.22 -30.32 -21.90
CA ASP A 206 37.01 -31.32 -21.19
C ASP A 206 36.12 -32.03 -20.17
N TYR A 207 35.89 -33.33 -20.36
CA TYR A 207 36.07 -34.39 -19.35
C TYR A 207 35.77 -35.75 -19.99
N LYS A 208 36.79 -36.60 -20.04
CA LYS A 208 36.75 -38.01 -20.43
C LYS A 208 35.98 -38.84 -19.39
N ALA A 209 35.15 -39.78 -19.85
CA ALA A 209 35.06 -41.11 -19.24
C ALA A 209 34.53 -42.17 -20.22
N THR A 210 35.43 -43.09 -20.51
CA THR A 210 35.33 -44.43 -21.09
C THR A 210 34.09 -45.25 -20.67
N ALA A 211 33.39 -45.83 -21.64
CA ALA A 211 32.78 -47.16 -21.49
C ALA A 211 32.60 -47.84 -22.85
N SER A 212 33.09 -49.06 -22.92
CA SER A 212 33.25 -49.95 -24.06
C SER A 212 31.93 -50.47 -24.65
N SER A 213 31.97 -50.66 -25.96
CA SER A 213 31.01 -51.39 -26.79
C SER A 213 30.71 -52.81 -26.28
N GLN A 214 29.44 -53.12 -26.08
CA GLN A 214 28.87 -54.43 -26.36
C GLN A 214 27.56 -54.24 -27.12
N ALA A 215 27.63 -54.49 -28.43
CA ALA A 215 26.47 -54.66 -29.28
C ALA A 215 25.71 -55.90 -28.83
N VAL A 216 24.51 -55.70 -28.29
CA VAL A 216 23.48 -56.73 -28.19
C VAL A 216 22.40 -56.35 -29.18
N SER A 217 22.29 -57.14 -30.24
CA SER A 217 21.22 -57.10 -31.21
C SER A 217 19.88 -57.35 -30.49
N GLN A 218 19.13 -56.29 -30.22
CA GLN A 218 17.72 -56.40 -29.89
C GLN A 218 16.92 -56.08 -31.15
N GLU A 219 16.17 -57.10 -31.59
CA GLU A 219 15.15 -57.02 -32.62
C GLU A 219 14.32 -55.75 -32.41
N ALA A 220 14.36 -54.88 -33.40
CA ALA A 220 13.54 -53.68 -33.43
C ALA A 220 12.07 -54.09 -33.41
N ALA A 221 11.41 -53.89 -32.27
CA ALA A 221 9.97 -53.68 -32.28
C ALA A 221 9.69 -52.58 -33.31
N PRO A 222 8.68 -52.70 -34.18
CA PRO A 222 8.44 -51.72 -35.23
C PRO A 222 8.29 -50.36 -34.56
N SER A 223 9.24 -49.47 -34.85
CA SER A 223 9.17 -48.07 -34.49
C SER A 223 7.95 -47.53 -35.21
N TYR A 224 6.82 -47.46 -34.50
CA TYR A 224 5.65 -46.74 -34.96
C TYR A 224 6.05 -45.27 -35.06
N ASP A 225 6.41 -44.83 -36.26
CA ASP A 225 6.51 -43.42 -36.57
C ASP A 225 5.08 -42.86 -36.60
N PRO A 226 4.69 -41.97 -35.66
CA PRO A 226 3.35 -41.40 -35.65
C PRO A 226 3.04 -40.59 -36.92
N ALA A 227 4.06 -40.25 -37.72
CA ALA A 227 3.94 -39.46 -38.93
C ALA A 227 3.78 -40.29 -40.22
N GLU A 228 3.99 -41.62 -40.20
CA GLU A 228 3.76 -42.45 -41.39
C GLU A 228 2.25 -42.61 -41.66
N GLY A 229 1.74 -41.83 -42.62
CA GLY A 229 0.37 -41.92 -43.13
C GLY A 229 -0.54 -40.73 -42.79
N LEU A 230 -0.04 -39.69 -42.13
CA LEU A 230 -0.81 -38.47 -41.90
C LEU A 230 -0.69 -37.50 -43.08
N THR A 231 -1.83 -37.04 -43.59
CA THR A 231 -1.86 -35.97 -44.59
C THR A 231 -1.36 -34.65 -43.98
N GLN A 232 -0.83 -33.76 -44.81
CA GLN A 232 -0.29 -32.46 -44.36
C GLN A 232 -1.33 -31.62 -43.58
N GLU A 233 -2.62 -31.79 -43.89
CA GLU A 233 -3.74 -31.18 -43.18
C GLU A 233 -3.94 -31.76 -41.77
N GLN A 234 -3.79 -33.08 -41.60
CA GLN A 234 -3.89 -33.73 -40.29
C GLN A 234 -2.74 -33.34 -39.37
N VAL A 235 -1.52 -33.13 -39.91
CA VAL A 235 -0.37 -32.64 -39.13
C VAL A 235 -0.63 -31.23 -38.60
N GLN A 236 -1.14 -30.32 -39.45
CA GLN A 236 -1.49 -28.96 -39.01
C GLN A 236 -2.61 -28.94 -37.97
N MET A 237 -3.61 -29.82 -38.11
CA MET A 237 -4.67 -29.96 -37.11
C MET A 237 -4.11 -30.47 -35.78
N PHE A 238 -3.18 -31.44 -35.81
CA PHE A 238 -2.52 -31.96 -34.61
C PHE A 238 -1.63 -30.90 -33.93
N GLU A 239 -0.95 -30.06 -34.71
CA GLU A 239 -0.18 -28.93 -34.18
C GLU A 239 -1.08 -27.88 -33.51
N GLN A 240 -2.23 -27.60 -34.11
CA GLN A 240 -3.20 -26.65 -33.58
C GLN A 240 -3.85 -27.19 -32.29
N ASP A 241 -4.28 -28.45 -32.27
CA ASP A 241 -4.88 -29.10 -31.09
C ASP A 241 -3.87 -29.19 -29.93
N ASN A 242 -2.61 -29.51 -30.22
CA ASN A 242 -1.55 -29.52 -29.21
C ASN A 242 -1.25 -28.12 -28.67
N LYS A 243 -1.29 -27.08 -29.51
CA LYS A 243 -1.12 -25.68 -29.10
C LYS A 243 -2.29 -25.22 -28.22
N GLU A 244 -3.50 -25.69 -28.51
CA GLU A 244 -4.68 -25.43 -27.68
C GLU A 244 -4.60 -26.16 -26.34
N MET A 245 -4.15 -27.41 -26.32
CA MET A 245 -3.89 -28.15 -25.07
C MET A 245 -2.82 -27.46 -24.21
N LEU A 246 -1.71 -26.99 -24.80
CA LEU A 246 -0.68 -26.26 -24.05
C LEU A 246 -1.24 -24.98 -23.41
N LYS A 247 -2.05 -24.21 -24.15
CA LYS A 247 -2.74 -23.04 -23.61
C LYS A 247 -3.72 -23.41 -22.48
N HIS A 248 -4.42 -24.54 -22.62
CA HIS A 248 -5.33 -25.04 -21.60
C HIS A 248 -4.60 -25.41 -20.31
N TYR A 249 -3.45 -26.09 -20.40
CA TYR A 249 -2.62 -26.43 -19.24
C TYR A 249 -2.01 -25.19 -18.58
N GLU A 250 -1.51 -24.23 -19.36
CA GLU A 250 -1.00 -22.95 -18.85
C GLU A 250 -2.11 -22.18 -18.11
N SER A 251 -3.30 -22.09 -18.70
CA SER A 251 -4.45 -21.43 -18.07
C SER A 251 -4.89 -22.14 -16.78
N THR A 252 -4.84 -23.48 -16.76
CA THR A 252 -5.21 -24.27 -15.58
C THR A 252 -4.20 -24.09 -14.44
N LEU A 253 -2.90 -24.00 -14.74
CA LEU A 253 -1.85 -23.67 -13.76
C LEU A 253 -2.07 -22.28 -13.14
N ASP A 254 -2.40 -21.29 -13.96
CA ASP A 254 -2.65 -19.93 -13.48
C ASP A 254 -3.91 -19.84 -12.61
N GLN A 255 -4.96 -20.58 -12.95
CA GLN A 255 -6.17 -20.68 -12.11
C GLN A 255 -5.87 -21.30 -10.75
N VAL A 256 -5.03 -22.36 -10.70
CA VAL A 256 -4.64 -23.02 -9.44
C VAL A 256 -3.83 -22.07 -8.56
N ARG A 257 -2.83 -21.40 -9.14
CA ARG A 257 -2.02 -20.39 -8.43
C ARG A 257 -2.88 -19.25 -7.90
N THR A 258 -3.87 -18.81 -8.67
CA THR A 258 -4.79 -17.73 -8.28
C THR A 258 -5.71 -18.13 -7.12
N VAL A 259 -6.36 -19.30 -7.22
CA VAL A 259 -7.22 -19.82 -6.14
C VAL A 259 -6.42 -20.01 -4.85
N GLN A 260 -5.18 -20.45 -4.95
CA GLN A 260 -4.32 -20.67 -3.79
C GLN A 260 -3.81 -19.37 -3.17
N LYS A 261 -3.40 -18.40 -4.00
CA LYS A 261 -3.05 -17.06 -3.53
C LYS A 261 -4.20 -16.43 -2.74
N SER A 262 -5.43 -16.59 -3.23
CA SER A 262 -6.62 -16.12 -2.50
C SER A 262 -6.81 -16.83 -1.15
N LEU A 263 -6.48 -18.12 -1.04
CA LEU A 263 -6.57 -18.87 0.23
C LEU A 263 -5.52 -18.44 1.26
N ILE A 264 -4.28 -18.18 0.80
CA ILE A 264 -3.19 -17.66 1.63
C ILE A 264 -3.50 -16.23 2.08
N GLU A 265 -3.94 -15.37 1.16
CA GLU A 265 -4.35 -14.00 1.45
C GLU A 265 -5.51 -13.96 2.46
N ILE A 266 -6.50 -14.86 2.35
CA ILE A 266 -7.58 -14.89 3.35
C ILE A 266 -7.03 -15.33 4.73
N SER A 267 -6.05 -16.24 4.79
CA SER A 267 -5.43 -16.64 6.06
C SER A 267 -4.63 -15.49 6.70
N GLU A 268 -3.89 -14.72 5.90
CA GLU A 268 -3.16 -13.53 6.37
C GLU A 268 -4.10 -12.41 6.80
N LEU A 269 -5.14 -12.12 6.00
CA LEU A 269 -6.17 -11.13 6.33
C LEU A 269 -6.94 -11.52 7.60
N GLN A 270 -7.11 -12.80 7.88
CA GLN A 270 -7.75 -13.27 9.10
C GLN A 270 -6.87 -13.10 10.33
N THR A 271 -5.55 -13.29 10.22
CA THR A 271 -4.60 -12.97 11.30
C THR A 271 -4.65 -11.47 11.62
N GLN A 272 -4.66 -10.63 10.58
CA GLN A 272 -4.80 -9.18 10.75
C GLN A 272 -6.17 -8.76 11.32
N LEU A 273 -7.24 -9.45 10.95
CA LEU A 273 -8.58 -9.17 11.49
C LEU A 273 -8.67 -9.48 12.99
N VAL A 274 -8.07 -10.60 13.43
CA VAL A 274 -8.03 -10.97 14.85
C VAL A 274 -7.23 -9.96 15.67
N ASP A 275 -6.08 -9.51 15.18
CA ASP A 275 -5.28 -8.47 15.85
C ASP A 275 -6.06 -7.14 15.97
N ASN A 276 -6.79 -6.78 14.91
CA ASN A 276 -7.63 -5.59 14.92
C ASN A 276 -8.84 -5.74 15.84
N LEU A 277 -9.45 -6.92 15.93
CA LEU A 277 -10.57 -7.19 16.83
C LEU A 277 -10.14 -7.20 18.30
N ALA A 278 -8.96 -7.75 18.62
CA ALA A 278 -8.38 -7.65 19.96
C ALA A 278 -8.15 -6.19 20.37
N THR A 279 -7.65 -5.37 19.42
CA THR A 279 -7.49 -3.92 19.62
C THR A 279 -8.84 -3.22 19.79
N GLN A 280 -9.87 -3.61 19.02
CA GLN A 280 -11.21 -3.04 19.11
C GLN A 280 -11.94 -3.43 20.40
N SER A 281 -11.79 -4.66 20.90
CA SER A 281 -12.35 -5.08 22.18
C SER A 281 -11.80 -4.22 23.32
N ALA A 282 -10.49 -3.98 23.33
CA ALA A 282 -9.85 -3.07 24.29
C ALA A 282 -10.39 -1.63 24.19
N HIS A 283 -10.74 -1.17 22.98
CA HIS A 283 -11.38 0.15 22.79
C HIS A 283 -12.86 0.16 23.23
N ILE A 284 -13.61 -0.93 23.03
CA ILE A 284 -15.01 -1.04 23.46
C ILE A 284 -15.11 -1.02 24.98
N ASP A 285 -14.22 -1.74 25.68
CA ASP A 285 -14.17 -1.72 27.14
C ASP A 285 -13.87 -0.31 27.67
N SER A 286 -12.98 0.43 26.99
CA SER A 286 -12.72 1.84 27.28
C SER A 286 -13.95 2.72 27.06
N LEU A 287 -14.66 2.54 25.94
CA LEU A 287 -15.85 3.34 25.60
C LEU A 287 -17.03 3.07 26.54
N VAL A 288 -17.22 1.82 26.97
CA VAL A 288 -18.24 1.46 27.97
C VAL A 288 -17.93 2.12 29.31
N ALA A 289 -16.67 2.15 29.72
CA ALA A 289 -16.21 2.86 30.91
C ALA A 289 -16.42 4.39 30.80
N ASP A 290 -16.09 4.97 29.64
CA ASP A 290 -16.27 6.40 29.37
C ASP A 290 -17.75 6.81 29.33
N SER A 291 -18.62 5.95 28.81
CA SER A 291 -20.07 6.17 28.75
C SER A 291 -20.71 6.21 30.15
N MET A 292 -20.29 5.30 31.04
CA MET A 292 -20.71 5.32 32.44
C MET A 292 -20.26 6.62 33.14
N HIS A 293 -19.01 7.04 32.91
CA HIS A 293 -18.45 8.27 33.47
C HIS A 293 -19.15 9.53 32.93
N THR A 294 -19.52 9.54 31.66
CA THR A 294 -20.23 10.67 31.02
C THR A 294 -21.66 10.82 31.53
N THR A 295 -22.37 9.71 31.73
CA THR A 295 -23.73 9.71 32.28
C THR A 295 -23.77 10.32 33.69
N GLU A 296 -22.76 10.03 34.52
CA GLU A 296 -22.62 10.61 35.86
C GLU A 296 -22.23 12.10 35.83
N ASN A 297 -21.37 12.50 34.90
CA ASN A 297 -20.92 13.90 34.76
C ASN A 297 -22.02 14.84 34.27
N VAL A 298 -22.87 14.40 33.34
CA VAL A 298 -24.03 15.19 32.88
C VAL A 298 -25.06 15.36 34.01
N GLY A 299 -25.29 14.31 34.81
CA GLY A 299 -26.14 14.37 36.00
C GLY A 299 -25.62 15.32 37.09
N GLY A 300 -24.29 15.34 37.28
CA GLY A 300 -23.60 16.23 38.22
C GLY A 300 -23.59 17.70 37.80
N GLY A 301 -23.30 17.97 36.53
CA GLY A 301 -23.25 19.32 35.95
C GLY A 301 -24.60 20.04 36.01
N ASN A 302 -25.69 19.33 35.68
CA ASN A 302 -27.05 19.88 35.79
C ASN A 302 -27.44 20.21 37.24
N LYS A 303 -26.94 19.48 38.24
CA LYS A 303 -27.13 19.80 39.66
C LYS A 303 -26.34 21.04 40.11
N GLN A 304 -25.16 21.29 39.54
CA GLN A 304 -24.34 22.45 39.87
C GLN A 304 -24.88 23.74 39.25
N LEU A 305 -25.34 23.68 38.00
CA LEU A 305 -26.01 24.81 37.34
C LEU A 305 -27.23 25.28 38.14
N LYS A 306 -28.07 24.34 38.60
CA LYS A 306 -29.25 24.65 39.44
C LYS A 306 -28.87 25.33 40.77
N LYS A 307 -27.74 24.95 41.37
CA LYS A 307 -27.22 25.53 42.62
C LYS A 307 -26.54 26.89 42.43
N ALA A 308 -25.95 27.16 41.26
CA ALA A 308 -25.32 28.44 40.95
C ALA A 308 -26.34 29.57 40.79
N THR A 309 -27.49 29.28 40.18
CA THR A 309 -28.62 30.23 40.07
C THR A 309 -29.28 30.61 41.39
N GLN A 310 -29.03 29.88 42.49
CA GLN A 310 -29.70 30.09 43.79
C GLN A 310 -28.87 30.85 44.83
N LYS A 311 -27.63 31.29 44.53
CA LYS A 311 -26.79 32.03 45.49
C LYS A 311 -26.91 33.56 45.32
N PRO A 312 -27.26 34.33 46.37
CA PRO A 312 -27.26 35.80 46.31
C PRO A 312 -25.84 36.38 46.48
N SER A 313 -25.60 37.53 45.85
CA SER A 313 -24.30 38.23 45.79
C SER A 313 -23.77 38.68 47.17
N PRO A 314 -22.45 38.55 47.46
CA PRO A 314 -21.81 38.95 48.72
C PRO A 314 -21.93 40.43 49.10
N ALA A 315 -22.30 41.31 48.17
CA ALA A 315 -22.43 42.75 48.42
C ALA A 315 -23.60 43.13 49.35
N LYS A 316 -24.51 42.20 49.67
CA LYS A 316 -25.64 42.44 50.60
C LYS A 316 -25.28 42.30 52.08
N TYR A 317 -24.17 41.64 52.44
CA TYR A 317 -23.85 41.32 53.84
C TYR A 317 -23.12 42.43 54.61
N THR A 318 -22.56 43.43 53.92
CA THR A 318 -21.80 44.53 54.54
C THR A 318 -22.69 45.67 55.08
N PHE A 319 -24.01 45.63 54.85
CA PHE A 319 -24.91 46.74 55.23
C PHE A 319 -25.62 46.57 56.59
N PHE A 320 -25.56 45.40 57.24
CA PHE A 320 -26.37 45.10 58.43
C PHE A 320 -25.61 44.91 59.75
N ALA A 321 -24.30 45.19 59.78
CA ALA A 321 -23.46 44.96 60.96
C ALA A 321 -23.35 46.15 61.96
N THR A 322 -24.27 47.13 61.91
CA THR A 322 -24.35 48.23 62.89
C THR A 322 -25.71 48.26 63.58
N ARG A 323 -25.87 47.45 64.64
CA ARG A 323 -26.70 47.70 65.84
C ARG A 323 -26.60 46.53 66.82
N VAL A 324 -26.30 46.85 68.06
CA VAL A 324 -26.14 46.03 69.29
C VAL A 324 -27.24 46.53 70.28
N PRO A 325 -27.64 45.91 71.45
CA PRO A 325 -27.28 44.65 72.16
C PRO A 325 -28.45 43.84 72.84
N ARG A 326 -28.08 42.72 73.52
CA ARG A 326 -28.47 42.28 74.91
C ARG A 326 -29.79 41.50 75.21
N ARG A 327 -29.67 40.24 75.70
CA ARG A 327 -29.98 39.72 77.07
C ARG A 327 -30.38 38.21 77.12
N HIS A 328 -29.92 37.53 78.18
CA HIS A 328 -30.28 36.18 78.73
C HIS A 328 -31.43 36.30 79.77
N PRO A 329 -31.90 35.24 80.50
CA PRO A 329 -32.26 33.83 80.21
C PRO A 329 -33.61 33.38 80.93
N SER A 330 -33.88 32.05 81.02
CA SER A 330 -34.75 31.28 81.99
C SER A 330 -36.23 30.92 81.64
N ILE A 331 -36.59 29.62 81.50
CA ILE A 331 -37.20 28.59 82.43
C ILE A 331 -38.76 28.53 82.38
N LEU A 332 -39.38 27.40 81.95
CA LEU A 332 -40.41 26.58 82.67
C LEU A 332 -41.21 25.56 81.80
N ALA A 333 -41.28 24.32 82.30
CA ALA A 333 -42.40 23.35 82.40
C ALA A 333 -43.11 22.67 81.18
N ARG A 334 -42.91 21.33 81.09
CA ARG A 334 -43.79 20.12 80.83
C ARG A 334 -45.29 20.27 80.42
N PRO A 335 -46.01 19.19 79.97
CA PRO A 335 -45.65 17.91 79.28
C PRO A 335 -46.63 17.45 78.14
N CYS A 336 -46.35 16.27 77.55
CA CYS A 336 -47.24 15.32 76.83
C CYS A 336 -47.87 15.70 75.47
N SER A 337 -47.43 15.05 74.38
CA SER A 337 -48.16 13.96 73.69
C SER A 337 -47.55 13.61 72.32
N PHE A 338 -47.47 12.30 72.06
CA PHE A 338 -47.51 11.56 70.78
C PHE A 338 -46.94 12.11 69.46
N ALA A 339 -46.12 11.23 68.85
CA ALA A 339 -46.06 10.86 67.42
C ALA A 339 -44.94 11.42 66.50
N CYS A 340 -44.20 10.45 65.95
CA CYS A 340 -43.61 10.36 64.59
C CYS A 340 -42.29 11.10 64.21
N LYS A 341 -41.25 10.27 64.02
CA LYS A 341 -40.19 10.27 62.98
C LYS A 341 -39.88 11.59 62.24
N LEU A 342 -38.64 12.08 62.40
CA LEU A 342 -37.70 12.36 61.29
C LEU A 342 -36.29 12.64 61.85
N HIS A 343 -35.32 11.78 61.56
CA HIS A 343 -33.89 12.00 61.81
C HIS A 343 -33.16 11.90 60.48
N GLY A 344 -32.50 12.98 60.06
CA GLY A 344 -31.61 12.94 58.91
C GLY A 344 -31.19 14.31 58.42
N LEU A 345 -30.33 15.02 59.16
CA LEU A 345 -29.67 16.23 58.62
C LEU A 345 -28.32 16.60 59.26
N THR A 346 -27.62 15.69 59.95
CA THR A 346 -26.29 15.96 60.56
C THR A 346 -25.10 15.21 59.91
N GLN A 347 -25.31 14.33 58.92
CA GLN A 347 -24.22 13.61 58.25
C GLN A 347 -23.59 14.33 57.04
N HIS A 348 -24.14 15.45 56.58
CA HIS A 348 -23.74 16.01 55.28
C HIS A 348 -22.49 16.91 55.29
N ARG A 349 -22.02 17.42 56.43
CA ARG A 349 -20.82 18.32 56.45
C ARG A 349 -19.48 17.59 56.61
N ALA A 350 -19.43 16.42 57.25
CA ALA A 350 -18.19 15.64 57.38
C ALA A 350 -17.86 14.78 56.14
N SER A 351 -18.88 14.44 55.34
CA SER A 351 -18.71 13.66 54.10
C SER A 351 -18.01 14.46 52.99
N VAL A 352 -18.28 15.77 52.87
CA VAL A 352 -17.75 16.60 51.78
C VAL A 352 -16.25 16.91 51.93
N SER A 353 -15.73 17.02 53.16
CA SER A 353 -14.29 17.20 53.38
C SER A 353 -13.49 15.92 53.10
N ARG A 354 -14.07 14.76 53.41
CA ARG A 354 -13.47 13.43 53.18
C ARG A 354 -13.47 13.04 51.69
N VAL A 355 -14.53 13.40 50.95
CA VAL A 355 -14.59 13.24 49.48
C VAL A 355 -13.58 14.15 48.77
N LYS A 356 -13.35 15.38 49.27
CA LYS A 356 -12.33 16.27 48.72
C LYS A 356 -10.89 15.82 48.99
N SER A 357 -10.62 15.09 50.08
CA SER A 357 -9.28 14.52 50.32
C SER A 357 -9.05 13.24 49.51
N LEU A 358 -10.08 12.40 49.32
CA LEU A 358 -10.04 11.21 48.44
C LEU A 358 -9.85 11.58 46.97
N ALA A 359 -10.53 12.63 46.49
CA ALA A 359 -10.35 13.15 45.13
C ALA A 359 -8.96 13.76 44.88
N LYS A 360 -8.23 14.15 45.95
CA LYS A 360 -6.84 14.64 45.87
C LYS A 360 -5.81 13.50 45.90
N GLN A 361 -6.24 12.27 46.20
CA GLN A 361 -5.38 11.08 46.35
C GLN A 361 -5.52 10.07 45.20
N MET A 362 -6.47 10.28 44.28
CA MET A 362 -6.54 9.52 43.02
C MET A 362 -5.62 10.21 42.01
N SER A 363 -4.50 9.58 41.67
CA SER A 363 -3.68 10.02 40.53
C SER A 363 -4.58 10.10 39.29
N PRO A 364 -4.59 11.22 38.55
CA PRO A 364 -5.43 11.35 37.37
C PRO A 364 -5.06 10.27 36.35
N PRO A 365 -6.02 9.76 35.55
CA PRO A 365 -5.70 8.92 34.41
C PRO A 365 -4.73 9.67 33.50
N SER A 366 -3.69 8.97 33.03
CA SER A 366 -2.73 9.57 32.11
C SER A 366 -3.48 9.94 30.83
N ALA A 367 -3.58 11.25 30.56
CA ALA A 367 -4.19 11.73 29.32
C ALA A 367 -3.35 11.23 28.14
N THR A 368 -4.01 10.72 27.08
CA THR A 368 -3.30 10.54 25.81
C THR A 368 -2.68 11.88 25.40
N SER A 369 -1.43 11.85 24.96
CA SER A 369 -0.79 13.04 24.40
C SER A 369 -1.38 13.41 23.03
N PHE A 370 -2.20 12.53 22.43
CA PHE A 370 -2.78 12.67 21.10
C PHE A 370 -4.31 12.69 21.18
N THR A 371 -4.87 13.68 21.87
CA THR A 371 -6.31 13.92 21.86
C THR A 371 -6.75 14.40 20.47
N THR A 372 -8.06 14.35 20.19
CA THR A 372 -8.61 14.76 18.88
C THR A 372 -8.37 16.23 18.54
N ASP A 373 -8.19 17.09 19.55
CA ASP A 373 -7.79 18.49 19.39
C ASP A 373 -6.29 18.66 19.07
N VAL A 374 -5.45 17.69 19.47
CA VAL A 374 -4.02 17.67 19.14
C VAL A 374 -3.75 17.00 17.78
N VAL A 375 -4.46 15.91 17.46
CA VAL A 375 -4.34 15.19 16.19
C VAL A 375 -5.72 15.08 15.53
N PRO A 376 -6.11 16.07 14.69
CA PRO A 376 -7.37 16.02 13.97
C PRO A 376 -7.33 15.01 12.80
N GLN A 377 -8.51 14.51 12.40
CA GLN A 377 -8.63 13.68 11.21
C GLN A 377 -8.19 14.46 9.96
N ALA A 378 -7.22 13.90 9.22
CA ALA A 378 -6.75 14.52 7.98
C ALA A 378 -7.82 14.46 6.89
N PRO A 379 -7.95 15.51 6.04
CA PRO A 379 -8.83 15.46 4.87
C PRO A 379 -8.33 14.41 3.87
N GLU A 380 -9.25 13.78 3.13
CA GLU A 380 -8.89 12.83 2.10
C GLU A 380 -8.12 13.50 0.95
N ASP A 381 -7.14 12.79 0.37
CA ASP A 381 -6.50 13.24 -0.86
C ASP A 381 -7.53 13.29 -2.01
N PRO A 382 -7.68 14.45 -2.70
CA PRO A 382 -8.71 14.61 -3.73
C PRO A 382 -8.63 13.62 -4.89
N LEU A 383 -7.44 13.11 -5.24
CA LEU A 383 -7.26 12.15 -6.34
C LEU A 383 -7.58 10.72 -5.89
N PHE A 384 -7.16 10.33 -4.69
CA PHE A 384 -7.48 9.01 -4.16
C PHE A 384 -8.96 8.89 -3.78
N GLY A 385 -9.59 9.97 -3.30
CA GLY A 385 -11.05 10.02 -3.11
C GLY A 385 -11.81 9.80 -4.42
N LEU A 386 -11.35 10.42 -5.53
CA LEU A 386 -11.93 10.22 -6.85
C LEU A 386 -11.78 8.76 -7.34
N MET A 387 -10.62 8.13 -7.11
CA MET A 387 -10.40 6.71 -7.43
C MET A 387 -11.38 5.80 -6.67
N ARG A 388 -11.58 6.06 -5.38
CA ARG A 388 -12.50 5.27 -4.55
C ARG A 388 -13.93 5.38 -5.08
N ALA A 389 -14.36 6.59 -5.42
CA ALA A 389 -15.66 6.82 -6.02
C ALA A 389 -15.83 6.09 -7.36
N TYR A 390 -14.84 6.14 -8.25
CA TYR A 390 -14.85 5.40 -9.51
C TYR A 390 -14.90 3.88 -9.31
N LYS A 391 -14.15 3.35 -8.33
CA LYS A 391 -14.15 1.90 -8.02
C LYS A 391 -15.48 1.43 -7.44
N ALA A 392 -16.12 2.25 -6.61
CA ALA A 392 -17.40 1.94 -5.98
C ALA A 392 -18.57 1.96 -6.97
N ASP A 393 -18.47 2.78 -8.02
CA ASP A 393 -19.48 2.87 -9.07
C ASP A 393 -19.63 1.54 -9.83
N GLN A 394 -20.86 1.10 -10.05
CA GLN A 394 -21.18 -0.14 -10.77
C GLN A 394 -21.68 0.11 -12.20
N ASP A 395 -21.80 1.38 -12.62
CA ASP A 395 -22.24 1.71 -13.98
C ASP A 395 -21.25 1.14 -15.03
N PRO A 396 -21.74 0.41 -16.05
CA PRO A 396 -20.88 -0.21 -17.05
C PRO A 396 -20.20 0.78 -18.00
N ASN A 397 -20.69 2.02 -18.08
CA ASN A 397 -20.15 3.09 -18.93
C ASN A 397 -19.27 4.08 -18.16
N LYS A 398 -18.96 3.82 -16.88
CA LYS A 398 -18.10 4.70 -16.09
C LYS A 398 -16.72 4.90 -16.73
N VAL A 399 -16.19 6.12 -16.66
CA VAL A 399 -14.90 6.48 -17.25
C VAL A 399 -13.98 7.14 -16.23
N ASP A 400 -12.76 6.63 -16.07
CA ASP A 400 -11.71 7.27 -15.26
C ASP A 400 -10.86 8.22 -16.11
N LEU A 401 -11.11 9.52 -15.97
CA LEU A 401 -10.26 10.61 -16.48
C LEU A 401 -9.53 11.33 -15.35
N GLY A 402 -9.49 10.73 -14.15
CA GLY A 402 -8.90 11.33 -12.96
C GLY A 402 -7.41 11.08 -12.87
N ILE A 403 -7.02 9.80 -12.82
CA ILE A 403 -5.65 9.40 -12.47
C ILE A 403 -4.70 9.59 -13.65
N GLY A 404 -3.54 10.17 -13.35
CA GLY A 404 -2.40 10.27 -14.26
C GLY A 404 -1.61 8.97 -14.39
N ALA A 405 -2.26 7.91 -14.85
CA ALA A 405 -1.62 6.63 -15.17
C ALA A 405 -2.03 6.20 -16.57
N TYR A 406 -1.07 5.72 -17.35
CA TYR A 406 -1.32 5.31 -18.72
C TYR A 406 -2.23 4.08 -18.76
N ARG A 407 -3.09 4.03 -19.77
CA ARG A 407 -3.96 2.90 -20.11
C ARG A 407 -3.83 2.58 -21.59
N ASP A 408 -4.06 1.32 -21.94
CA ASP A 408 -4.22 0.91 -23.33
C ASP A 408 -5.59 1.35 -23.90
N ASP A 409 -5.87 0.99 -25.15
CA ASP A 409 -7.15 1.31 -25.82
C ASP A 409 -8.35 0.53 -25.24
N ASN A 410 -8.11 -0.36 -24.26
CA ASN A 410 -9.14 -1.07 -23.51
C ASN A 410 -9.30 -0.53 -22.09
N ALA A 411 -8.72 0.63 -21.79
CA ALA A 411 -8.69 1.22 -20.45
C ALA A 411 -8.00 0.35 -19.39
N LYS A 412 -7.13 -0.59 -19.79
CA LYS A 412 -6.36 -1.46 -18.88
C LYS A 412 -4.96 -0.89 -18.62
N PRO A 413 -4.37 -1.16 -17.44
CA PRO A 413 -2.95 -0.87 -17.20
C PRO A 413 -2.08 -1.53 -18.27
N TRP A 414 -1.16 -0.75 -18.85
CA TRP A 414 -0.24 -1.25 -19.88
C TRP A 414 1.17 -1.32 -19.31
N VAL A 415 1.64 -2.55 -19.05
CA VAL A 415 3.04 -2.79 -18.74
C VAL A 415 3.80 -2.80 -20.05
N LEU A 416 4.78 -1.89 -20.17
CA LEU A 416 5.58 -1.73 -21.38
C LEU A 416 6.22 -3.06 -21.77
N PRO A 417 6.16 -3.48 -23.05
CA PRO A 417 6.83 -4.69 -23.53
C PRO A 417 8.30 -4.79 -23.10
N VAL A 418 9.07 -3.69 -23.20
CA VAL A 418 10.47 -3.66 -22.79
C VAL A 418 10.65 -3.88 -21.28
N VAL A 419 9.70 -3.40 -20.46
CA VAL A 419 9.73 -3.59 -19.00
C VAL A 419 9.45 -5.03 -18.64
N LYS A 420 8.55 -5.72 -19.37
CA LYS A 420 8.34 -7.17 -19.19
C LYS A 420 9.61 -7.96 -19.52
N LYS A 421 10.31 -7.61 -20.61
CA LYS A 421 11.58 -8.24 -20.98
C LYS A 421 12.65 -8.01 -19.91
N ALA A 422 12.79 -6.78 -19.41
CA ALA A 422 13.74 -6.48 -18.34
C ALA A 422 13.39 -7.20 -17.03
N ASP A 423 12.11 -7.31 -16.70
CA ASP A 423 11.63 -8.11 -15.56
C ASP A 423 11.96 -9.61 -15.72
N GLU A 424 11.76 -10.18 -16.90
CA GLU A 424 12.16 -11.56 -17.20
C GLU A 424 13.68 -11.76 -17.12
N ILE A 425 14.48 -10.84 -17.64
CA ILE A 425 15.95 -10.86 -17.53
C ILE A 425 16.36 -10.88 -16.06
N LEU A 426 15.78 -10.02 -15.24
CA LEU A 426 16.10 -9.96 -13.81
C LEU A 426 15.67 -11.22 -13.06
N ARG A 427 14.46 -11.72 -13.31
CA ARG A 427 13.96 -12.95 -12.64
C ARG A 427 14.76 -14.20 -13.00
N ASN A 428 15.41 -14.21 -14.16
CA ASN A 428 16.23 -15.32 -14.62
C ASN A 428 17.72 -15.15 -14.26
N ASP A 429 18.11 -14.04 -13.63
CA ASP A 429 19.48 -13.80 -13.17
C ASP A 429 19.74 -14.62 -11.88
N PRO A 430 20.64 -15.62 -11.91
CA PRO A 430 20.95 -16.44 -10.74
C PRO A 430 21.58 -15.64 -9.58
N GLU A 431 22.14 -14.46 -9.86
CA GLU A 431 22.74 -13.58 -8.87
C GLU A 431 21.73 -12.57 -8.27
N LEU A 432 20.48 -12.59 -8.73
CA LEU A 432 19.43 -11.72 -8.19
C LEU A 432 19.22 -11.99 -6.69
N ASN A 433 19.39 -10.93 -5.89
CA ASN A 433 19.21 -10.96 -4.45
C ASN A 433 18.41 -9.76 -3.94
N HIS A 434 18.01 -9.80 -2.66
CA HIS A 434 17.26 -8.75 -1.98
C HIS A 434 18.08 -8.05 -0.88
N GLU A 435 19.41 -8.02 -1.03
CA GLU A 435 20.30 -7.33 -0.11
C GLU A 435 20.09 -5.81 -0.13
N TYR A 436 20.59 -5.11 0.88
CA TYR A 436 20.48 -3.66 0.93
C TYR A 436 21.22 -2.97 -0.22
N ALA A 437 20.60 -1.92 -0.78
CA ALA A 437 21.26 -1.05 -1.74
C ALA A 437 22.34 -0.18 -1.06
N PRO A 438 23.36 0.32 -1.80
CA PRO A 438 24.12 1.48 -1.34
C PRO A 438 23.17 2.62 -0.98
N ILE A 439 23.52 3.45 0.01
CA ILE A 439 22.66 4.57 0.45
C ILE A 439 22.34 5.49 -0.73
N ALA A 440 23.29 5.73 -1.63
CA ALA A 440 23.08 6.57 -2.82
C ALA A 440 22.22 5.88 -3.91
N GLY A 441 21.93 4.59 -3.79
CA GLY A 441 21.27 3.77 -4.81
C GLY A 441 22.22 2.96 -5.67
N ILE A 442 21.67 2.34 -6.70
CA ILE A 442 22.41 1.50 -7.65
C ILE A 442 23.24 2.40 -8.58
N PRO A 443 24.58 2.29 -8.63
CA PRO A 443 25.42 3.18 -9.44
C PRO A 443 25.08 3.18 -10.94
N SER A 444 24.79 2.00 -11.52
CA SER A 444 24.42 1.87 -12.93
C SER A 444 23.06 2.50 -13.26
N PHE A 445 22.17 2.62 -12.27
CA PHE A 445 20.90 3.33 -12.41
C PHE A 445 21.11 4.84 -12.30
N THR A 446 21.80 5.31 -11.26
CA THR A 446 21.95 6.75 -10.99
C THR A 446 22.81 7.46 -12.03
N SER A 447 23.88 6.83 -12.54
CA SER A 447 24.70 7.38 -13.62
C SER A 447 23.88 7.53 -14.90
N LYS A 448 23.14 6.48 -15.28
CA LYS A 448 22.36 6.48 -16.52
C LYS A 448 21.14 7.40 -16.45
N ALA A 449 20.52 7.51 -15.28
CA ALA A 449 19.49 8.50 -14.99
C ALA A 449 20.00 9.94 -15.19
N ALA A 450 21.22 10.24 -14.73
CA ALA A 450 21.86 11.54 -14.90
C ALA A 450 22.19 11.84 -16.38
N GLU A 451 22.75 10.87 -17.10
CA GLU A 451 22.98 10.99 -18.55
C GLU A 451 21.68 11.30 -19.30
N LEU A 452 20.61 10.57 -19.00
CA LEU A 452 19.31 10.72 -19.66
C LEU A 452 18.75 12.15 -19.54
N ILE A 453 18.87 12.76 -18.37
CA ILE A 453 18.26 14.08 -18.09
C ILE A 453 19.18 15.25 -18.42
N LEU A 454 20.50 15.10 -18.29
CA LEU A 454 21.47 16.20 -18.43
C LEU A 454 22.09 16.34 -19.82
N GLY A 455 21.78 15.47 -20.77
CA GLY A 455 22.29 15.57 -22.15
C GLY A 455 23.36 14.57 -22.53
N GLY A 456 23.34 13.38 -21.92
CA GLY A 456 24.26 12.29 -22.21
C GLY A 456 25.69 12.59 -21.79
N ALA A 457 26.64 11.83 -22.35
CA ALA A 457 28.06 11.99 -22.09
C ALA A 457 28.59 13.38 -22.49
N ASP A 458 27.89 14.11 -23.36
CA ASP A 458 28.28 15.43 -23.81
C ASP A 458 27.91 16.58 -22.88
N SER A 459 27.13 16.30 -21.83
CA SER A 459 26.75 17.29 -20.83
C SER A 459 27.99 17.93 -20.18
N PRO A 460 28.13 19.28 -20.19
CA PRO A 460 29.27 19.95 -19.57
C PRO A 460 29.34 19.65 -18.07
N ALA A 461 28.20 19.55 -17.38
CA ALA A 461 28.18 19.21 -15.96
C ALA A 461 28.73 17.81 -15.67
N ILE A 462 28.47 16.82 -16.55
CA ILE A 462 28.99 15.46 -16.39
C ILE A 462 30.49 15.44 -16.68
N LYS A 463 30.93 16.04 -17.80
CA LYS A 463 32.36 16.14 -18.17
C LYS A 463 33.20 16.83 -17.11
N GLU A 464 32.65 17.87 -16.50
CA GLU A 464 33.30 18.67 -15.44
C GLU A 464 33.10 18.07 -14.04
N LYS A 465 32.49 16.88 -13.92
CA LYS A 465 32.22 16.18 -12.65
C LYS A 465 31.51 17.05 -11.61
N ARG A 466 30.54 17.85 -12.06
CA ARG A 466 29.75 18.77 -11.22
C ARG A 466 28.41 18.20 -10.78
N VAL A 467 28.20 16.90 -10.95
CA VAL A 467 26.92 16.23 -10.74
C VAL A 467 27.05 15.18 -9.65
N THR A 468 26.12 15.19 -8.70
CA THR A 468 25.85 14.00 -7.87
C THR A 468 24.40 13.59 -8.06
N SER A 469 24.18 12.28 -8.01
CA SER A 469 22.88 11.66 -8.26
C SER A 469 22.60 10.62 -7.18
N ILE A 470 21.43 10.71 -6.58
CA ILE A 470 20.96 9.79 -5.54
C ILE A 470 19.61 9.21 -5.95
N GLN A 471 19.50 7.89 -5.92
CA GLN A 471 18.24 7.20 -6.16
C GLN A 471 17.27 7.53 -5.02
N THR A 472 16.01 7.77 -5.36
CA THR A 472 14.97 8.21 -4.42
C THR A 472 13.66 7.45 -4.64
N ILE A 473 12.69 7.61 -3.73
CA ILE A 473 11.32 7.10 -3.86
C ILE A 473 10.56 7.88 -4.93
N SER A 474 10.89 7.62 -6.19
CA SER A 474 10.34 8.29 -7.36
C SER A 474 10.53 9.82 -7.32
N GLY A 475 9.80 10.54 -8.18
CA GLY A 475 9.83 12.01 -8.17
C GLY A 475 9.38 12.62 -6.84
N THR A 476 8.44 12.01 -6.12
CA THR A 476 7.98 12.52 -4.81
C THR A 476 9.11 12.52 -3.79
N GLY A 477 9.86 11.42 -3.68
CA GLY A 477 11.04 11.34 -2.83
C GLY A 477 12.13 12.32 -3.26
N ALA A 478 12.32 12.50 -4.58
CA ALA A 478 13.29 13.47 -5.10
C ALA A 478 12.92 14.93 -4.77
N VAL A 479 11.64 15.31 -4.90
CA VAL A 479 11.16 16.65 -4.51
C VAL A 479 11.33 16.85 -3.01
N HIS A 480 10.96 15.86 -2.19
CA HIS A 480 11.11 15.91 -0.74
C HIS A 480 12.56 16.05 -0.30
N LEU A 481 13.45 15.19 -0.80
CA LEU A 481 14.88 15.23 -0.50
C LEU A 481 15.51 16.56 -0.93
N GLY A 482 15.16 17.07 -2.11
CA GLY A 482 15.60 18.38 -2.56
C GLY A 482 15.09 19.52 -1.69
N ALA A 483 13.81 19.49 -1.30
CA ALA A 483 13.22 20.49 -0.41
C ALA A 483 13.88 20.45 0.98
N LEU A 484 14.11 19.26 1.54
CA LEU A 484 14.82 19.09 2.81
C LEU A 484 16.28 19.56 2.74
N PHE A 485 16.98 19.25 1.65
CA PHE A 485 18.34 19.72 1.44
C PHE A 485 18.39 21.26 1.40
N LEU A 486 17.49 21.89 0.64
CA LEU A 486 17.41 23.35 0.54
C LEU A 486 16.99 24.00 1.87
N SER A 487 16.10 23.38 2.65
CA SER A 487 15.66 23.93 3.95
C SER A 487 16.82 23.98 4.96
N ARG A 488 17.74 23.02 4.88
CA ARG A 488 18.93 22.92 5.73
C ARG A 488 20.06 23.85 5.27
N PHE A 489 20.38 23.82 3.99
CA PHE A 489 21.67 24.31 3.48
C PHE A 489 21.59 25.51 2.54
N TYR A 490 20.41 25.82 1.97
CA TYR A 490 20.34 26.91 1.00
C TYR A 490 20.62 28.27 1.68
N PRO A 491 21.60 29.05 1.19
CA PRO A 491 21.99 30.33 1.78
C PRO A 491 21.13 31.51 1.30
N GLY A 492 20.32 31.31 0.25
CA GLY A 492 19.41 32.33 -0.27
C GLY A 492 18.11 32.41 0.53
N THR A 493 17.10 33.06 -0.07
CA THR A 493 15.78 33.12 0.56
C THR A 493 15.17 31.72 0.48
N ARG A 494 14.93 31.10 1.64
CA ARG A 494 14.30 29.78 1.77
C ARG A 494 12.79 29.87 1.57
N LYS A 495 12.37 30.48 0.47
CA LYS A 495 10.99 30.56 0.01
C LYS A 495 10.95 29.94 -1.38
N VAL A 496 10.05 28.99 -1.57
CA VAL A 496 9.84 28.35 -2.86
C VAL A 496 8.71 29.06 -3.62
N TYR A 497 8.97 29.33 -4.89
CA TYR A 497 8.00 29.85 -5.84
C TYR A 497 7.45 28.68 -6.66
N LEU A 498 6.15 28.43 -6.55
CA LEU A 498 5.42 27.41 -7.28
C LEU A 498 4.55 28.06 -8.36
N SER A 499 4.39 27.43 -9.53
CA SER A 499 3.44 27.92 -10.53
C SER A 499 2.01 27.94 -9.99
N ASN A 500 1.19 28.87 -10.47
CA ASN A 500 -0.25 28.89 -10.22
C ASN A 500 -1.03 28.54 -11.49
N PRO A 501 -1.65 27.34 -11.57
CA PRO A 501 -1.60 26.24 -10.61
C PRO A 501 -0.30 25.39 -10.73
N THR A 502 -0.14 24.40 -9.85
CA THR A 502 0.95 23.40 -9.88
C THR A 502 0.43 22.01 -9.45
N TRP A 503 1.29 20.99 -9.44
CA TRP A 503 0.93 19.67 -8.90
C TRP A 503 0.57 19.79 -7.42
N ALA A 504 -0.65 19.35 -7.06
CA ALA A 504 -1.25 19.58 -5.74
C ALA A 504 -0.31 19.22 -4.56
N ASN A 505 0.44 18.12 -4.69
CA ASN A 505 1.31 17.62 -3.63
C ASN A 505 2.58 18.44 -3.41
N HIS A 506 2.96 19.35 -4.32
CA HIS A 506 4.06 20.29 -4.06
C HIS A 506 3.83 21.07 -2.77
N ASN A 507 2.60 21.53 -2.53
CA ASN A 507 2.29 22.29 -1.32
C ASN A 507 2.56 21.47 -0.06
N GLN A 508 2.11 20.21 -0.03
CA GLN A 508 2.32 19.33 1.12
C GLN A 508 3.81 19.04 1.36
N ILE A 509 4.56 18.72 0.31
CA ILE A 509 5.99 18.40 0.43
C ILE A 509 6.78 19.59 0.99
N PHE A 510 6.62 20.78 0.41
CA PHE A 510 7.38 21.96 0.85
C PHE A 510 6.94 22.46 2.24
N THR A 511 5.65 22.39 2.57
CA THR A 511 5.15 22.71 3.92
C THR A 511 5.72 21.74 4.95
N ASN A 512 5.78 20.43 4.65
CA ASN A 512 6.29 19.41 5.58
C ASN A 512 7.75 19.62 5.98
N VAL A 513 8.57 20.18 5.08
CA VAL A 513 9.99 20.50 5.38
C VAL A 513 10.19 21.93 5.91
N GLY A 514 9.11 22.68 6.13
CA GLY A 514 9.14 24.02 6.70
C GLY A 514 9.61 25.12 5.75
N ILE A 515 9.53 24.94 4.43
CA ILE A 515 9.83 25.99 3.44
C ILE A 515 8.56 26.80 3.14
N PRO A 516 8.54 28.12 3.41
CA PRO A 516 7.48 29.01 2.96
C PRO A 516 7.23 28.93 1.46
N ILE A 517 5.94 28.85 1.09
CA ILE A 517 5.50 28.79 -0.30
C ILE A 517 5.00 30.17 -0.74
N THR A 518 5.30 30.51 -1.99
CA THR A 518 4.68 31.62 -2.73
C THR A 518 4.39 31.13 -4.15
N GLN A 519 3.49 31.81 -4.84
CA GLN A 519 3.08 31.43 -6.18
C GLN A 519 3.53 32.46 -7.24
N TYR A 520 3.76 32.00 -8.47
CA TYR A 520 3.93 32.86 -9.64
C TYR A 520 2.85 32.55 -10.70
N PRO A 521 2.33 33.55 -11.44
CA PRO A 521 1.36 33.33 -12.50
C PRO A 521 1.90 32.38 -13.56
N TYR A 522 1.04 31.49 -14.07
CA TYR A 522 1.44 30.50 -15.07
C TYR A 522 0.35 30.24 -16.11
N PHE A 523 -0.90 30.04 -15.69
CA PHE A 523 -2.00 29.74 -16.61
C PHE A 523 -3.01 30.89 -16.67
N SER A 524 -3.31 31.38 -17.88
CA SER A 524 -4.40 32.34 -18.10
C SER A 524 -5.69 31.57 -18.37
N LYS A 525 -6.75 31.87 -17.61
CA LYS A 525 -8.08 31.26 -17.81
C LYS A 525 -8.74 31.78 -19.08
N GLU A 526 -8.41 33.00 -19.48
CA GLU A 526 -8.94 33.70 -20.64
C GLU A 526 -8.40 33.08 -21.93
N THR A 527 -7.09 32.87 -22.02
CA THR A 527 -6.45 32.29 -23.21
C THR A 527 -6.34 30.77 -23.17
N LYS A 528 -6.52 30.16 -21.99
CA LYS A 528 -6.24 28.74 -21.69
C LYS A 528 -4.80 28.32 -22.02
N GLY A 529 -3.88 29.29 -22.04
CA GLY A 529 -2.46 29.14 -22.35
C GLY A 529 -1.55 29.71 -21.27
N LEU A 530 -0.28 29.91 -21.60
CA LEU A 530 0.74 30.37 -20.68
C LEU A 530 0.57 31.88 -20.42
N ASP A 531 0.40 32.28 -19.17
CA ASP A 531 0.52 33.67 -18.73
C ASP A 531 2.00 34.04 -18.61
N PHE A 532 2.64 34.19 -19.77
CA PHE A 532 4.09 34.39 -19.84
C PHE A 532 4.54 35.74 -19.29
N GLU A 533 3.77 36.81 -19.53
CA GLU A 533 4.10 38.13 -19.00
C GLU A 533 3.91 38.19 -17.48
N GLY A 534 2.84 37.58 -16.94
CA GLY A 534 2.66 37.43 -15.50
C GLY A 534 3.78 36.61 -14.85
N MET A 535 4.19 35.51 -15.50
CA MET A 535 5.34 34.70 -15.06
C MET A 535 6.63 35.54 -15.01
N LYS A 536 6.97 36.25 -16.09
CA LYS A 536 8.19 37.09 -16.14
C LYS A 536 8.17 38.18 -15.07
N SER A 537 7.03 38.86 -14.92
CA SER A 537 6.87 39.92 -13.90
C SER A 537 7.08 39.38 -12.49
N ALA A 538 6.50 38.22 -12.15
CA ALA A 538 6.67 37.60 -10.85
C ALA A 538 8.11 37.14 -10.58
N LEU A 539 8.80 36.58 -11.59
CA LEU A 539 10.21 36.19 -11.46
C LEU A 539 11.12 37.42 -11.27
N LEU A 540 10.90 38.50 -12.01
CA LEU A 540 11.65 39.75 -11.83
C LEU A 540 11.39 40.40 -10.46
N GLY A 541 10.15 40.33 -9.99
CA GLY A 541 9.74 40.85 -8.68
C GLY A 541 10.15 39.98 -7.48
N ALA A 542 10.50 38.72 -7.70
CA ALA A 542 10.95 37.84 -6.62
C ALA A 542 12.29 38.33 -6.03
N PRO A 543 12.53 38.14 -4.71
CA PRO A 543 13.82 38.43 -4.10
C PRO A 543 14.95 37.67 -4.80
N ASP A 544 16.11 38.30 -4.92
CA ASP A 544 17.29 37.65 -5.48
C ASP A 544 17.58 36.35 -4.74
N ARG A 545 18.05 35.32 -5.46
CA ARG A 545 18.33 33.99 -4.87
C ARG A 545 17.08 33.35 -4.24
N SER A 546 15.92 33.53 -4.86
CA SER A 546 14.73 32.71 -4.61
C SER A 546 14.83 31.33 -5.26
N ILE A 547 14.16 30.33 -4.68
CA ILE A 547 14.02 28.99 -5.24
C ILE A 547 12.80 28.98 -6.16
N ILE A 548 12.97 28.62 -7.43
CA ILE A 548 11.88 28.57 -8.41
C ILE A 548 11.67 27.12 -8.82
N LEU A 549 10.50 26.55 -8.48
CA LEU A 549 10.12 25.22 -8.95
C LEU A 549 9.53 25.31 -10.35
N LEU A 550 10.13 24.56 -11.27
CA LEU A 550 9.81 24.50 -12.69
C LEU A 550 9.45 23.07 -13.08
N HIS A 551 8.43 22.92 -13.92
CA HIS A 551 8.14 21.62 -14.55
C HIS A 551 8.95 21.57 -15.85
N ALA A 552 9.76 20.53 -16.04
CA ALA A 552 10.64 20.46 -17.21
C ALA A 552 9.87 20.37 -18.54
N CYS A 553 8.78 19.62 -18.54
CA CYS A 553 7.81 19.45 -19.63
C CYS A 553 6.51 18.84 -19.10
N ALA A 554 5.47 18.86 -19.92
CA ALA A 554 4.11 18.41 -19.62
C ALA A 554 3.63 18.88 -18.25
N HIS A 555 3.58 20.20 -18.07
CA HIS A 555 3.17 20.84 -16.80
C HIS A 555 1.91 20.19 -16.23
N ASN A 556 1.98 19.75 -14.97
CA ASN A 556 0.84 19.22 -14.24
C ASN A 556 0.29 20.32 -13.30
N PRO A 557 -0.96 20.79 -13.47
CA PRO A 557 -2.07 20.13 -14.19
C PRO A 557 -2.38 20.65 -15.60
N THR A 558 -1.71 21.70 -16.08
CA THR A 558 -2.22 22.50 -17.20
C THR A 558 -2.02 21.87 -18.58
N GLY A 559 -0.96 21.07 -18.73
CA GLY A 559 -0.47 20.63 -20.03
C GLY A 559 0.11 21.76 -20.88
N VAL A 560 0.35 22.95 -20.32
CA VAL A 560 0.91 24.09 -21.05
C VAL A 560 2.38 24.23 -20.69
N ASP A 561 3.27 24.18 -21.69
CA ASP A 561 4.71 24.35 -21.48
C ASP A 561 5.22 25.62 -22.18
N PRO A 562 6.23 26.32 -21.62
CA PRO A 562 6.93 27.36 -22.35
C PRO A 562 7.63 26.78 -23.58
N THR A 563 7.62 27.56 -24.67
CA THR A 563 8.46 27.28 -25.83
C THR A 563 9.95 27.39 -25.48
N LEU A 564 10.83 26.81 -26.29
CA LEU A 564 12.27 26.94 -26.07
C LEU A 564 12.72 28.41 -26.05
N ALA A 565 12.14 29.27 -26.89
CA ALA A 565 12.43 30.71 -26.88
C ALA A 565 12.07 31.35 -25.53
N GLN A 566 10.88 31.03 -25.00
CA GLN A 566 10.43 31.48 -23.68
C GLN A 566 11.30 30.93 -22.55
N TRP A 567 11.75 29.67 -22.64
CA TRP A 567 12.71 29.10 -21.68
C TRP A 567 14.04 29.85 -21.65
N LYS A 568 14.52 30.35 -22.80
CA LYS A 568 15.73 31.19 -22.86
C LYS A 568 15.54 32.52 -22.14
N GLU A 569 14.37 33.15 -22.27
CA GLU A 569 14.02 34.36 -21.52
C GLU A 569 13.90 34.09 -20.01
N ILE A 570 13.24 32.99 -19.61
CA ILE A 570 13.13 32.57 -18.20
C ILE A 570 14.52 32.39 -17.60
N ALA A 571 15.42 31.69 -18.31
CA ALA A 571 16.80 31.51 -17.89
C ALA A 571 17.54 32.86 -17.76
N ALA A 572 17.34 33.80 -18.68
CA ALA A 572 17.96 35.12 -18.59
C ALA A 572 17.52 35.87 -17.31
N ILE A 573 16.22 35.86 -17.00
CA ILE A 573 15.67 36.47 -15.77
C ILE A 573 16.24 35.77 -14.54
N MET A 574 16.23 34.43 -14.51
CA MET A 574 16.74 33.67 -13.38
C MET A 574 18.22 33.91 -13.14
N ARG A 575 19.03 34.08 -14.20
CA ARG A 575 20.44 34.46 -14.09
C ARG A 575 20.60 35.86 -13.53
N GLN A 576 19.86 36.84 -14.07
CA GLN A 576 19.87 38.23 -13.59
C GLN A 576 19.57 38.31 -12.08
N LYS A 577 18.58 37.54 -11.64
CA LYS A 577 18.11 37.50 -10.24
C LYS A 577 18.85 36.49 -9.37
N ARG A 578 19.81 35.75 -9.93
CA ARG A 578 20.54 34.63 -9.28
C ARG A 578 19.59 33.62 -8.63
N HIS A 579 18.44 33.38 -9.23
CA HIS A 579 17.47 32.41 -8.75
C HIS A 579 18.01 30.99 -8.88
N PHE A 580 17.54 30.11 -7.99
CA PHE A 580 17.91 28.71 -7.95
C PHE A 580 16.82 27.86 -8.65
N PRO A 581 17.12 27.24 -9.80
CA PRO A 581 16.19 26.36 -10.50
C PRO A 581 16.02 25.02 -9.77
N PHE A 582 14.77 24.65 -9.54
CA PHE A 582 14.36 23.32 -9.08
C PHE A 582 13.47 22.70 -10.15
N PHE A 583 13.98 21.74 -10.93
CA PHE A 583 13.20 21.08 -11.97
C PHE A 583 12.50 19.83 -11.44
N ASP A 584 11.17 19.78 -11.54
CA ASP A 584 10.39 18.54 -11.45
C ASP A 584 10.23 17.93 -12.86
N THR A 585 10.73 16.71 -13.03
CA THR A 585 10.78 16.00 -14.32
C THR A 585 10.14 14.63 -14.20
N ALA A 586 8.82 14.57 -14.38
CA ALA A 586 8.04 13.34 -14.26
C ALA A 586 7.56 12.73 -15.59
N TYR A 587 7.70 13.45 -16.70
CA TYR A 587 7.06 13.11 -17.99
C TYR A 587 8.03 13.09 -19.18
N GLN A 588 9.35 13.03 -18.95
CA GLN A 588 10.35 13.02 -20.03
C GLN A 588 10.10 11.86 -21.01
N GLY A 589 9.99 12.17 -22.30
CA GLY A 589 9.68 11.23 -23.39
C GLY A 589 8.19 10.89 -23.49
N PHE A 590 7.43 11.07 -22.42
CA PHE A 590 5.98 10.83 -22.38
C PHE A 590 5.18 12.01 -22.94
N ALA A 591 5.78 13.21 -23.00
CA ALA A 591 5.13 14.42 -23.44
C ALA A 591 5.09 14.52 -24.96
N SER A 592 6.25 14.46 -25.61
CA SER A 592 6.36 14.56 -27.08
C SER A 592 6.67 13.24 -27.79
N GLY A 593 7.03 12.18 -27.06
CA GLY A 593 7.60 10.97 -27.64
C GLY A 593 9.11 11.06 -27.87
N ASP A 594 9.74 12.18 -27.50
CA ASP A 594 11.17 12.45 -27.70
C ASP A 594 11.83 12.91 -26.39
N LEU A 595 12.83 12.16 -25.94
CA LEU A 595 13.54 12.39 -24.69
C LEU A 595 14.34 13.70 -24.67
N SER A 596 14.88 14.11 -25.82
CA SER A 596 15.74 15.29 -25.98
C SER A 596 14.91 16.57 -26.09
N LYS A 597 13.75 16.52 -26.74
CA LYS A 597 12.80 17.62 -26.78
C LYS A 597 12.24 17.90 -25.39
N ASP A 598 11.89 16.84 -24.66
CA ASP A 598 11.23 16.94 -23.36
C ASP A 598 12.15 17.40 -22.22
N ASN A 599 13.49 17.37 -22.38
CA ASN A 599 14.45 17.89 -21.41
C ASN A 599 15.25 19.10 -21.91
N ALA A 600 14.88 19.69 -23.06
CA ALA A 600 15.61 20.80 -23.66
C ALA A 600 15.79 22.00 -22.70
N ALA A 601 14.80 22.27 -21.83
CA ALA A 601 14.89 23.31 -20.81
C ALA A 601 16.00 23.01 -19.78
N VAL A 602 16.05 21.78 -19.23
CA VAL A 602 17.06 21.37 -18.26
C VAL A 602 18.45 21.44 -18.87
N ARG A 603 18.63 20.88 -20.09
CA ARG A 603 19.90 20.91 -20.83
C ARG A 603 20.37 22.34 -21.06
N TYR A 604 19.48 23.22 -21.52
CA TYR A 604 19.82 24.62 -21.74
C TYR A 604 20.27 25.31 -20.45
N PHE A 605 19.63 25.06 -19.30
CA PHE A 605 20.08 25.63 -18.03
C PHE A 605 21.48 25.11 -17.64
N VAL A 606 21.74 23.81 -17.82
CA VAL A 606 23.06 23.21 -17.55
C VAL A 606 24.14 23.80 -18.47
N GLU A 607 23.87 23.91 -19.77
CA GLU A 607 24.78 24.51 -20.77
C GLU A 607 25.12 25.96 -20.43
N GLN A 608 24.18 26.67 -19.82
CA GLN A 608 24.38 28.04 -19.41
C GLN A 608 25.01 28.19 -18.02
N GLY A 609 25.53 27.10 -17.44
CA GLY A 609 26.30 27.11 -16.21
C GLY A 609 25.48 27.32 -14.94
N PHE A 610 24.18 27.02 -14.94
CA PHE A 610 23.37 27.11 -13.72
C PHE A 610 23.76 26.05 -12.69
N GLU A 611 23.79 26.47 -11.43
CA GLU A 611 23.61 25.58 -10.28
C GLU A 611 22.11 25.29 -10.12
N LEU A 612 21.73 24.01 -10.07
CA LEU A 612 20.33 23.59 -10.07
C LEU A 612 20.15 22.20 -9.46
N VAL A 613 18.89 21.84 -9.23
CA VAL A 613 18.49 20.47 -8.87
C VAL A 613 17.42 19.94 -9.79
N VAL A 614 17.40 18.62 -9.96
CA VAL A 614 16.40 17.92 -10.77
C VAL A 614 15.81 16.75 -9.98
N ALA A 615 14.50 16.76 -9.84
CA ALA A 615 13.71 15.64 -9.33
C ALA A 615 13.19 14.82 -10.52
N GLN A 616 13.81 13.68 -10.78
CA GLN A 616 13.49 12.82 -11.92
C GLN A 616 12.63 11.63 -11.46
N SER A 617 11.53 11.37 -12.17
CA SER A 617 10.64 10.23 -11.92
C SER A 617 10.63 9.26 -13.08
N PHE A 618 10.67 7.96 -12.78
CA PHE A 618 10.47 6.90 -13.77
C PHE A 618 9.07 6.27 -13.72
N ALA A 619 8.16 6.85 -12.91
CA ALA A 619 6.84 6.26 -12.71
C ALA A 619 5.98 6.24 -14.00
N LYS A 620 6.13 7.24 -14.89
CA LYS A 620 5.24 7.41 -16.05
C LYS A 620 5.89 6.90 -17.33
N ASN A 621 7.09 7.36 -17.63
CA ASN A 621 7.82 7.03 -18.85
C ASN A 621 8.23 5.55 -18.93
N PHE A 622 8.48 4.88 -17.80
CA PHE A 622 8.65 3.42 -17.73
C PHE A 622 7.38 2.66 -17.31
N GLY A 623 6.31 3.35 -16.93
CA GLY A 623 5.14 2.70 -16.32
C GLY A 623 5.41 2.06 -14.95
N LEU A 624 6.54 2.39 -14.30
CA LEU A 624 6.96 1.85 -12.99
C LEU A 624 6.28 2.62 -11.84
N TYR A 625 4.95 2.75 -11.91
CA TYR A 625 4.16 3.57 -10.97
C TYR A 625 4.35 3.12 -9.52
N GLY A 626 4.12 1.83 -9.26
CA GLY A 626 4.16 1.22 -7.93
C GLY A 626 5.57 0.90 -7.42
N GLU A 627 6.53 0.72 -8.33
CA GLU A 627 7.93 0.36 -8.00
C GLU A 627 8.74 1.54 -7.44
N ARG A 628 8.22 2.76 -7.58
CA ARG A 628 8.79 3.99 -7.01
C ARG A 628 10.23 4.28 -7.45
N ALA A 629 10.61 3.95 -8.68
CA ALA A 629 11.91 4.32 -9.23
C ALA A 629 12.01 5.84 -9.52
N GLY A 630 13.09 6.47 -9.08
CA GLY A 630 13.37 7.90 -9.24
C GLY A 630 14.81 8.26 -8.87
N CYS A 631 15.23 9.45 -9.29
CA CYS A 631 16.56 9.97 -9.02
C CYS A 631 16.50 11.47 -8.70
N PHE A 632 17.33 11.91 -7.76
CA PHE A 632 17.54 13.31 -7.45
C PHE A 632 18.95 13.70 -7.87
N HIS A 633 19.06 14.78 -8.65
CA HIS A 633 20.33 15.26 -9.18
C HIS A 633 20.61 16.65 -8.64
N VAL A 634 21.86 16.88 -8.23
CA VAL A 634 22.37 18.23 -7.94
C VAL A 634 23.48 18.54 -8.93
N VAL A 635 23.43 19.74 -9.51
CA VAL A 635 24.46 20.28 -10.39
C VAL A 635 25.02 21.54 -9.75
N THR A 636 26.32 21.57 -9.45
CA THR A 636 26.99 22.77 -8.92
C THR A 636 27.33 23.76 -10.03
N SER A 637 27.50 25.04 -9.70
CA SER A 637 28.02 26.04 -10.64
C SER A 637 29.40 25.63 -11.17
N PRO A 638 29.77 25.97 -12.42
CA PRO A 638 31.14 25.84 -12.91
C PRO A 638 32.13 26.60 -12.02
N ALA A 639 33.04 25.89 -11.38
CA ALA A 639 34.06 26.45 -10.50
C ALA A 639 35.26 25.48 -10.36
N PRO A 640 36.48 25.97 -10.08
CA PRO A 640 37.64 25.11 -9.86
C PRO A 640 37.45 24.07 -8.74
N ASP A 641 36.67 24.40 -7.71
CA ASP A 641 36.41 23.53 -6.55
C ASP A 641 35.09 22.73 -6.67
N ALA A 642 34.52 22.63 -7.88
CA ALA A 642 33.20 22.04 -8.06
C ALA A 642 33.17 20.53 -7.75
N GLU A 643 34.24 19.77 -8.04
CA GLU A 643 34.35 18.33 -7.74
C GLU A 643 34.38 18.06 -6.22
N ASN A 644 35.08 18.89 -5.45
CA ASN A 644 35.06 18.80 -3.98
C ASN A 644 33.71 19.23 -3.40
N THR A 645 33.14 20.31 -3.92
CA THR A 645 31.83 20.83 -3.50
C THR A 645 30.74 19.78 -3.71
N ILE A 646 30.70 19.14 -4.88
CA ILE A 646 29.68 18.13 -5.18
C ILE A 646 29.85 16.87 -4.32
N THR A 647 31.09 16.50 -3.99
CA THR A 647 31.38 15.39 -3.06
C THR A 647 30.83 15.65 -1.67
N ARG A 648 30.97 16.89 -1.16
CA ARG A 648 30.37 17.31 0.12
C ARG A 648 28.85 17.32 0.09
N ILE A 649 28.24 17.74 -1.02
CA ILE A 649 26.79 17.68 -1.21
C ILE A 649 26.32 16.23 -1.18
N ALA A 650 26.99 15.34 -1.90
CA ALA A 650 26.66 13.92 -1.96
C ALA A 650 26.64 13.27 -0.56
N SER A 651 27.61 13.59 0.30
CA SER A 651 27.64 13.06 1.67
C SER A 651 26.48 13.55 2.54
N GLN A 652 26.07 14.82 2.40
CA GLN A 652 24.90 15.35 3.10
C GLN A 652 23.60 14.70 2.61
N LEU A 653 23.45 14.52 1.29
CA LEU A 653 22.29 13.83 0.72
C LEU A 653 22.19 12.39 1.21
N ALA A 654 23.32 11.67 1.30
CA ALA A 654 23.36 10.33 1.85
C ALA A 654 22.91 10.29 3.32
N ILE A 655 23.35 11.26 4.15
CA ILE A 655 22.91 11.36 5.55
C ILE A 655 21.41 11.62 5.64
N LEU A 656 20.88 12.57 4.88
CA LEU A 656 19.45 12.88 4.86
C LEU A 656 18.63 11.65 4.45
N GLN A 657 19.01 10.97 3.37
CA GLN A 657 18.35 9.77 2.90
C GLN A 657 18.42 8.62 3.94
N ARG A 658 19.59 8.42 4.57
CA ARG A 658 19.79 7.38 5.58
C ARG A 658 18.83 7.55 6.76
N SER A 659 18.53 8.78 7.15
CA SER A 659 17.63 9.09 8.26
C SER A 659 16.14 8.93 7.93
N GLU A 660 15.76 8.92 6.66
CA GLU A 660 14.34 8.87 6.25
C GLU A 660 13.92 7.48 5.74
N ILE A 661 14.74 6.87 4.89
CA ILE A 661 14.41 5.60 4.22
C ILE A 661 15.51 4.56 4.30
N SER A 662 16.61 4.85 5.00
CA SER A 662 17.82 4.02 5.05
C SER A 662 18.53 3.86 3.69
N ASN A 663 17.91 3.18 2.73
CA ASN A 663 18.34 2.99 1.35
C ASN A 663 17.12 2.78 0.43
N PRO A 664 17.22 3.09 -0.87
CA PRO A 664 16.07 3.10 -1.76
C PRO A 664 15.68 1.70 -2.32
N PRO A 665 14.42 1.49 -2.76
CA PRO A 665 13.94 0.23 -3.34
C PRO A 665 14.71 -0.20 -4.59
N LEU A 666 15.14 -1.46 -4.64
CA LEU A 666 16.00 -1.97 -5.70
C LEU A 666 15.27 -2.35 -6.99
N TYR A 667 14.11 -3.00 -6.91
CA TYR A 667 13.54 -3.74 -8.04
C TYR A 667 13.22 -2.86 -9.25
N GLY A 668 12.43 -1.79 -9.07
CA GLY A 668 12.16 -0.83 -10.14
C GLY A 668 13.42 -0.14 -10.69
N ALA A 669 14.41 0.13 -9.84
CA ALA A 669 15.68 0.73 -10.28
C ALA A 669 16.52 -0.25 -11.09
N ARG A 670 16.52 -1.56 -10.75
CA ARG A 670 17.15 -2.60 -11.56
C ARG A 670 16.48 -2.73 -12.92
N ILE A 671 15.14 -2.76 -12.97
CA ILE A 671 14.41 -2.82 -14.26
C ILE A 671 14.79 -1.64 -15.15
N ALA A 672 14.69 -0.41 -14.62
CA ALA A 672 15.05 0.78 -15.38
C ALA A 672 16.54 0.76 -15.77
N SER A 673 17.44 0.33 -14.88
CA SER A 673 18.86 0.21 -15.17
C SER A 673 19.15 -0.79 -16.30
N THR A 674 18.54 -1.98 -16.27
CA THR A 674 18.68 -3.00 -17.31
C THR A 674 18.26 -2.44 -18.68
N VAL A 675 17.12 -1.77 -18.75
CA VAL A 675 16.64 -1.17 -20.00
C VAL A 675 17.55 -0.03 -20.46
N MET A 676 17.93 0.88 -19.56
CA MET A 676 18.67 2.07 -19.94
C MET A 676 20.12 1.79 -20.34
N ASN A 677 20.72 0.71 -19.83
CA ASN A 677 22.12 0.36 -20.09
C ASN A 677 22.29 -0.63 -21.26
N ASP A 678 21.21 -1.24 -21.76
CA ASP A 678 21.23 -2.06 -22.97
C ASP A 678 20.71 -1.26 -24.18
N ALA A 679 21.50 -1.18 -25.25
CA ALA A 679 21.17 -0.36 -26.42
C ALA A 679 19.89 -0.83 -27.15
N SER A 680 19.65 -2.15 -27.20
CA SER A 680 18.46 -2.71 -27.85
C SER A 680 17.21 -2.45 -27.02
N LEU A 681 17.28 -2.69 -25.70
CA LEU A 681 16.17 -2.43 -24.80
C LEU A 681 15.88 -0.92 -24.74
N PHE A 682 16.90 -0.07 -24.73
CA PHE A 682 16.71 1.38 -24.75
C PHE A 682 15.96 1.84 -26.00
N ALA A 683 16.33 1.35 -27.19
CA ALA A 683 15.63 1.67 -28.43
C ALA A 683 14.16 1.19 -28.40
N GLU A 684 13.89 -0.02 -27.90
CA GLU A 684 12.53 -0.53 -27.74
C GLU A 684 11.73 0.30 -26.73
N TRP A 685 12.36 0.79 -25.67
CA TRP A 685 11.74 1.70 -24.72
C TRP A 685 11.34 3.02 -25.37
N GLU A 686 12.19 3.60 -26.22
CA GLU A 686 11.85 4.79 -27.00
C GLU A 686 10.64 4.55 -27.93
N ASP A 687 10.54 3.38 -28.55
CA ASP A 687 9.35 3.00 -29.34
C ASP A 687 8.10 2.85 -28.47
N ASN A 688 8.25 2.31 -27.25
CA ASN A 688 7.15 2.23 -26.29
C ASN A 688 6.69 3.63 -25.87
N LEU A 689 7.61 4.59 -25.66
CA LEU A 689 7.28 6.00 -25.40
C LEU A 689 6.53 6.65 -26.57
N ARG A 690 7.00 6.43 -27.80
CA ARG A 690 6.32 6.89 -29.03
C ARG A 690 4.91 6.30 -29.16
N THR A 691 4.73 5.04 -28.78
CA THR A 691 3.41 4.39 -28.75
C THR A 691 2.47 5.09 -27.76
N MET A 692 2.92 5.31 -26.51
CA MET A 692 2.09 5.94 -25.49
C MET A 692 1.74 7.40 -25.82
N SER A 693 2.75 8.20 -26.18
CA SER A 693 2.57 9.60 -26.55
C SER A 693 1.72 9.75 -27.82
N GLY A 694 1.97 8.92 -28.84
CA GLY A 694 1.20 8.90 -30.09
C GLY A 694 -0.29 8.62 -29.86
N ARG A 695 -0.62 7.65 -28.99
CA ARG A 695 -2.01 7.38 -28.62
C ARG A 695 -2.66 8.56 -27.91
N ILE A 696 -1.96 9.18 -26.96
CA ILE A 696 -2.47 10.36 -26.25
C ILE A 696 -2.74 11.53 -27.21
N ILE A 697 -1.82 11.79 -28.13
CA ILE A 697 -1.98 12.82 -29.17
C ILE A 697 -3.18 12.50 -30.06
N SER A 698 -3.37 11.23 -30.45
CA SER A 698 -4.54 10.78 -31.21
C SER A 698 -5.86 11.03 -30.45
N MET A 699 -5.91 10.70 -29.16
CA MET A 699 -7.09 10.95 -28.32
C MET A 699 -7.38 12.43 -28.12
N ARG A 700 -6.35 13.29 -28.02
CA ARG A 700 -6.53 14.76 -28.02
C ARG A 700 -7.21 15.25 -29.29
N LYS A 701 -6.68 14.83 -30.45
CA LYS A 701 -7.26 15.19 -31.76
C LYS A 701 -8.69 14.70 -31.90
N THR A 702 -8.94 13.46 -31.49
CA THR A 702 -10.28 12.84 -31.60
C THR A 702 -11.30 13.53 -30.70
N LEU A 703 -10.98 13.76 -29.43
CA LEU A 703 -11.88 14.47 -28.51
C LEU A 703 -12.23 15.86 -29.03
N ARG A 704 -11.22 16.62 -29.49
CA ARG A 704 -11.43 17.94 -30.09
C ARG A 704 -12.35 17.87 -31.31
N SER A 705 -12.05 16.99 -32.27
CA SER A 705 -12.86 16.81 -33.48
C SER A 705 -14.32 16.51 -33.13
N LYS A 706 -14.56 15.65 -32.14
CA LYS A 706 -15.92 15.30 -31.71
C LYS A 706 -16.68 16.46 -31.08
N LEU A 707 -16.02 17.29 -30.28
CA LEU A 707 -16.63 18.50 -29.70
C LEU A 707 -16.95 19.55 -30.79
N GLU A 708 -16.05 19.70 -31.78
CA GLU A 708 -16.27 20.59 -32.93
C GLU A 708 -17.41 20.07 -33.84
N GLU A 709 -17.47 18.76 -34.11
CA GLU A 709 -18.55 18.09 -34.86
C GLU A 709 -19.93 18.26 -34.19
N LEU A 710 -19.98 18.20 -32.85
CA LEU A 710 -21.20 18.44 -32.07
C LEU A 710 -21.59 19.93 -32.00
N GLY A 711 -20.74 20.84 -32.49
CA GLY A 711 -20.94 22.28 -32.36
C GLY A 711 -20.98 22.72 -30.89
N THR A 712 -20.18 22.09 -30.02
CA THR A 712 -20.16 22.39 -28.59
C THR A 712 -19.75 23.84 -28.33
N PRO A 713 -20.49 24.61 -27.50
CA PRO A 713 -20.19 26.03 -27.26
C PRO A 713 -18.74 26.30 -26.81
N GLY A 714 -18.16 27.39 -27.29
CA GLY A 714 -16.79 27.80 -26.98
C GLY A 714 -15.75 27.27 -27.97
N THR A 715 -14.46 27.41 -27.61
CA THR A 715 -13.33 26.86 -28.38
C THR A 715 -12.64 25.72 -27.63
N TRP A 716 -12.18 24.74 -28.41
CA TRP A 716 -11.62 23.47 -27.91
C TRP A 716 -10.21 23.17 -28.44
N ASN A 717 -9.56 24.13 -29.11
CA ASN A 717 -8.19 23.99 -29.63
C ASN A 717 -7.15 23.73 -28.53
N HIS A 718 -7.39 24.24 -27.32
CA HIS A 718 -6.49 24.02 -26.17
C HIS A 718 -6.27 22.53 -25.84
N ILE A 719 -7.22 21.64 -26.17
CA ILE A 719 -7.03 20.18 -25.99
C ILE A 719 -5.86 19.66 -26.81
N THR A 720 -5.64 20.19 -28.02
CA THR A 720 -4.53 19.80 -28.90
C THR A 720 -3.29 20.66 -28.73
N ASP A 721 -3.44 21.90 -28.28
CA ASP A 721 -2.31 22.81 -28.03
C ASP A 721 -1.57 22.45 -26.73
N GLN A 722 -2.30 21.88 -25.76
CA GLN A 722 -1.72 21.32 -24.53
C GLN A 722 -1.01 19.97 -24.80
N ILE A 723 0.05 19.73 -24.04
CA ILE A 723 1.00 18.62 -24.17
C ILE A 723 0.89 17.67 -22.97
N GLY A 724 1.32 16.42 -23.17
CA GLY A 724 1.49 15.45 -22.08
C GLY A 724 0.22 14.69 -21.73
N MET A 725 0.15 14.18 -20.50
CA MET A 725 -0.93 13.28 -20.08
C MET A 725 -2.26 13.99 -19.80
N PHE A 726 -2.24 15.29 -19.49
CA PHE A 726 -3.42 16.00 -18.99
C PHE A 726 -3.90 17.10 -19.92
N SER A 727 -5.21 17.31 -19.96
CA SER A 727 -5.79 18.52 -20.53
C SER A 727 -6.56 19.27 -19.46
N PHE A 728 -6.36 20.58 -19.42
CA PHE A 728 -7.16 21.49 -18.61
C PHE A 728 -8.33 21.98 -19.47
N THR A 729 -9.49 21.36 -19.29
CA THR A 729 -10.64 21.51 -20.19
C THR A 729 -11.28 22.89 -20.13
N GLY A 730 -11.18 23.56 -18.99
CA GLY A 730 -11.91 24.80 -18.69
C GLY A 730 -13.32 24.58 -18.15
N LEU A 731 -13.74 23.32 -17.94
CA LEU A 731 -15.03 23.00 -17.32
C LEU A 731 -15.07 23.51 -15.87
N THR A 732 -16.21 24.09 -15.49
CA THR A 732 -16.44 24.57 -14.13
C THR A 732 -16.67 23.40 -13.17
N GLU A 733 -16.49 23.62 -11.86
CA GLU A 733 -16.74 22.56 -10.87
C GLU A 733 -18.20 22.06 -10.95
N ALA A 734 -19.16 22.96 -11.20
CA ALA A 734 -20.57 22.58 -11.38
C ALA A 734 -20.76 21.65 -12.59
N GLN A 735 -20.12 21.97 -13.73
CA GLN A 735 -20.14 21.12 -14.92
C GLN A 735 -19.48 19.77 -14.65
N VAL A 736 -18.31 19.75 -13.98
CA VAL A 736 -17.62 18.51 -13.61
C VAL A 736 -18.48 17.61 -12.72
N LEU A 737 -19.14 18.18 -11.71
CA LEU A 737 -20.00 17.43 -10.80
C LEU A 737 -21.22 16.87 -11.54
N LYS A 738 -21.82 17.65 -12.44
CA LYS A 738 -22.97 17.22 -13.26
C LYS A 738 -22.59 16.10 -14.22
N ILE A 739 -21.42 16.18 -14.87
CA ILE A 739 -20.89 15.11 -15.73
C ILE A 739 -20.68 13.81 -14.92
N ARG A 740 -20.16 13.92 -13.70
CA ARG A 740 -19.96 12.75 -12.84
C ARG A 740 -21.29 12.11 -12.41
N GLU A 741 -22.27 12.92 -12.04
CA GLU A 741 -23.59 12.46 -11.61
C GLU A 741 -24.40 11.84 -12.76
N ASP A 742 -24.45 12.50 -13.92
CA ASP A 742 -25.31 12.08 -15.02
C ASP A 742 -24.67 11.03 -15.93
N ALA A 743 -23.34 11.04 -16.06
CA ALA A 743 -22.63 10.28 -17.08
C ALA A 743 -21.52 9.37 -16.51
N HIS A 744 -21.32 9.30 -15.20
CA HIS A 744 -20.34 8.42 -14.58
C HIS A 744 -18.90 8.66 -15.08
N ILE A 745 -18.58 9.90 -15.49
CA ILE A 745 -17.24 10.28 -15.93
C ILE A 745 -16.52 11.02 -14.80
N TYR A 746 -15.40 10.47 -14.36
CA TYR A 746 -14.65 10.91 -13.20
C TYR A 746 -13.45 11.76 -13.63
N MET A 747 -13.45 13.04 -13.24
CA MET A 747 -12.32 13.96 -13.45
C MET A 747 -12.13 14.84 -12.21
N THR A 748 -11.03 15.59 -12.13
CA THR A 748 -10.82 16.47 -10.98
C THR A 748 -11.73 17.69 -11.04
N LYS A 749 -12.12 18.21 -9.88
CA LYS A 749 -13.05 19.34 -9.72
C LYS A 749 -12.65 20.61 -10.49
N ASN A 750 -11.36 20.79 -10.77
CA ASN A 750 -10.83 21.91 -11.53
C ASN A 750 -10.84 21.68 -13.06
N GLY A 751 -11.49 20.63 -13.55
CA GLY A 751 -11.64 20.36 -14.98
C GLY A 751 -10.39 19.75 -15.64
N ARG A 752 -9.40 19.27 -14.87
CA ARG A 752 -8.28 18.50 -15.44
C ARG A 752 -8.75 17.08 -15.76
N ILE A 753 -8.53 16.66 -17.01
CA ILE A 753 -8.74 15.28 -17.45
C ILE A 753 -7.41 14.60 -17.78
N SER A 754 -7.34 13.29 -17.54
CA SER A 754 -6.29 12.40 -18.02
C SER A 754 -6.64 11.93 -19.43
N MET A 755 -5.88 12.38 -20.43
CA MET A 755 -6.05 11.96 -21.83
C MET A 755 -5.82 10.47 -22.01
N ALA A 756 -5.08 9.84 -21.08
CA ALA A 756 -4.83 8.42 -21.11
C ALA A 756 -6.08 7.57 -20.82
N GLY A 757 -7.10 8.12 -20.14
CA GLY A 757 -8.36 7.43 -19.88
C GLY A 757 -9.32 7.38 -21.08
N LEU A 758 -9.07 8.21 -22.10
CA LEU A 758 -9.80 8.16 -23.36
C LEU A 758 -9.30 7.01 -24.24
N ASN A 759 -10.20 6.42 -25.00
CA ASN A 759 -9.93 5.38 -25.98
C ASN A 759 -10.98 5.45 -27.11
N THR A 760 -10.77 4.64 -28.16
CA THR A 760 -11.67 4.60 -29.33
C THR A 760 -13.11 4.22 -29.01
N LYS A 761 -13.37 3.62 -27.83
CA LYS A 761 -14.68 3.11 -27.42
C LYS A 761 -15.46 4.09 -26.53
N ASN A 762 -14.79 5.06 -25.89
CA ASN A 762 -15.43 5.98 -24.95
C ASN A 762 -15.33 7.47 -25.35
N VAL A 763 -14.48 7.84 -26.30
CA VAL A 763 -14.25 9.25 -26.65
C VAL A 763 -15.54 9.95 -27.14
N ASP A 764 -16.38 9.25 -27.89
CA ASP A 764 -17.67 9.77 -28.36
C ASP A 764 -18.65 9.99 -27.20
N TYR A 765 -18.67 9.08 -26.23
CA TYR A 765 -19.51 9.19 -25.03
C TYR A 765 -19.08 10.39 -24.17
N VAL A 766 -17.78 10.54 -23.96
CA VAL A 766 -17.22 11.67 -23.21
C VAL A 766 -17.51 13.00 -23.91
N ALA A 767 -17.33 13.08 -25.24
CA ALA A 767 -17.61 14.29 -25.99
C ALA A 767 -19.09 14.71 -25.89
N LYS A 768 -20.02 13.75 -26.01
CA LYS A 768 -21.46 14.00 -25.84
C LYS A 768 -21.83 14.45 -24.42
N ALA A 769 -21.22 13.87 -23.40
CA ALA A 769 -21.45 14.27 -22.01
C ALA A 769 -20.96 15.70 -21.74
N ILE A 770 -19.79 16.06 -22.28
CA ILE A 770 -19.26 17.43 -22.21
C ILE A 770 -20.19 18.39 -22.95
N ASP A 771 -20.60 18.08 -24.19
CA ASP A 771 -21.51 18.92 -24.98
C ASP A 771 -22.82 19.21 -24.23
N LYS A 772 -23.47 18.16 -23.73
CA LYS A 772 -24.72 18.26 -22.96
C LYS A 772 -24.56 19.23 -21.79
N VAL A 773 -23.56 19.01 -20.94
CA VAL A 773 -23.41 19.78 -19.71
C VAL A 773 -22.97 21.22 -19.96
N VAL A 774 -22.15 21.48 -20.99
CA VAL A 774 -21.80 22.84 -21.39
C VAL A 774 -23.03 23.65 -21.86
N ARG A 775 -24.05 22.99 -22.42
CA ARG A 775 -25.30 23.64 -22.83
C ARG A 775 -26.27 23.84 -21.67
N GLU A 776 -26.33 22.87 -20.75
CA GLU A 776 -27.29 22.87 -19.63
C GLU A 776 -26.85 23.72 -18.44
N VAL A 777 -25.54 23.79 -18.18
CA VAL A 777 -24.95 24.45 -17.01
C VAL A 777 -24.09 25.62 -17.49
N GLN A 778 -24.68 26.82 -17.47
CA GLN A 778 -24.01 28.09 -17.79
C GLN A 778 -23.17 28.63 -16.63
#